data_AF-A0A2Y8ZX93-F1
#
_entry.id   AF-A0A2Y8ZX93-F1
#
_cell.length_a   1.000
_cell.length_b   1.000
_cell.length_c   1.000
_cell.angle_alpha   90.00
_cell.angle_beta   90.00
_cell.angle_gamma   90.00
#
_symmetry.space_group_name_H-M   'P 1'
#
loop_
_entity.id
_entity.type
_entity.pdbx_description
1 polymer ?
#
loop_
_entity_poly.entity_id
_entity_poly.type
_entity_poly.pdbx_seq_one_letter_code
_entity_poly.pdbx_strand_id
1 'polypeptide(L)'
;MSRGAFRTDRLDLPTVLEMQRTAGNLAVTGLLTRARRRRPPPRRVQRAPLDPKQDPKGYTQPQGVKNVASSGTTRRVVTVPGFGVTGGFKAEYTHRRKDPKTGEMLEVRTPSAERRMTEQSPDNTAVVVMPDVLDKNRPVQVVLHFHGFGFRGGTDPHAGYAVASGRSKNAAHGALGTVRDVDQEHWSQQIGAVNAARGATGPQTVAVLAQGRGRSEFGKVPTFPYVRAVLDAVPELAGVSDYSIVLSGHSGGGATQVAGKVADLRDAATPPADGTRPARPADVVVMFDAEGVVSVMSWAVGKVRELAAALEADPAGGQALIDASPRFRGYFAEWGGYRTPYITANRMLKRALATVPAAWTLAGSSGPGTKVEDLFRIVAVPGVRHETVISKEGPATEGALADALTASTSPTSDRAQALPWDARTVPELKAAKARAKAPAVQPLAVQRDDPAVPAAAPAKPRATTWKTSDAASDYALTTADTTLLGSQTAAERAADRAAFGTAQLSRIRALTKAAKKRALIPEETTELTDLQALRTKVENANRALRRTDVEEILDDAGFTVAGWYGDIQKGSFLGVPAKVHTSLADRLTQAETALVGDAAVNPSGDDAKTLGATLGMYGTASDLRAPKNAVGGSSLSLHTFGLAVDLNYKGNPFLGNQGKTAPDVVARATSLVTGTAVDVLTQLGDAQASFTALKDANDALTTYFSYREPANRPLLDAKLTGRTAAAGEPTDAAGWIKVIEQDHAALKDKGDFKKHKPPEEGFLDLDERVVMALTGAGLTWGGTYRTAKDIMHFDLREGDGGKVNKARIAHTDSR
;
A
#
# COMPACT_ATOMS: atom_id res chain seq x y z
N MET A 1 17.68 42.99 -46.49
CA MET A 1 16.38 42.30 -46.39
C MET A 1 15.78 42.61 -45.03
N SER A 2 14.49 42.94 -44.94
CA SER A 2 13.83 43.27 -43.66
C SER A 2 13.38 42.00 -42.91
N ARG A 3 13.59 41.94 -41.60
CA ARG A 3 13.03 40.88 -40.75
C ARG A 3 11.55 41.18 -40.50
N GLY A 4 10.67 40.52 -41.25
CA GLY A 4 9.22 40.68 -41.12
C GLY A 4 8.73 40.32 -39.71
N ALA A 5 8.22 41.30 -38.97
CA ALA A 5 7.62 41.07 -37.65
C ALA A 5 6.31 40.27 -37.79
N PHE A 6 6.23 39.13 -37.11
CA PHE A 6 5.10 38.21 -37.22
C PHE A 6 3.82 38.84 -36.64
N ARG A 7 2.86 39.18 -37.52
CA ARG A 7 1.61 39.85 -37.14
C ARG A 7 0.59 38.87 -36.55
N THR A 8 0.72 38.63 -35.24
CA THR A 8 -0.20 37.78 -34.45
C THR A 8 -1.64 38.27 -34.42
N ASP A 9 -1.90 39.51 -34.85
CA ASP A 9 -3.23 40.08 -35.09
C ASP A 9 -3.98 39.47 -36.29
N ARG A 10 -3.31 38.68 -37.13
CA ARG A 10 -3.86 38.04 -38.33
C ARG A 10 -3.99 36.51 -38.25
N LEU A 11 -3.76 35.89 -37.09
CA LEU A 11 -3.97 34.46 -36.93
C LEU A 11 -5.48 34.15 -36.95
N ASP A 12 -5.92 33.33 -37.91
CA ASP A 12 -7.31 32.87 -37.98
C ASP A 12 -7.63 31.83 -36.91
N LEU A 13 -8.92 31.56 -36.70
CA LEU A 13 -9.37 30.62 -35.67
C LEU A 13 -8.81 29.19 -35.90
N PRO A 14 -8.81 28.61 -37.11
CA PRO A 14 -8.13 27.33 -37.38
C PRO A 14 -6.65 27.31 -36.97
N THR A 15 -5.89 28.36 -37.29
CA THR A 15 -4.46 28.46 -36.94
C THR A 15 -4.26 28.58 -35.44
N VAL A 16 -5.10 29.37 -34.74
CA VAL A 16 -5.05 29.48 -33.27
C VAL A 16 -5.40 28.14 -32.60
N LEU A 17 -6.40 27.42 -33.12
CA LEU A 17 -6.75 26.08 -32.62
C LEU A 17 -5.63 25.07 -32.88
N GLU A 18 -4.99 25.08 -34.04
CA GLU A 18 -3.86 24.19 -34.31
C GLU A 18 -2.66 24.51 -33.40
N MET A 19 -2.30 25.79 -33.22
CA MET A 19 -1.28 26.18 -32.26
C MET A 19 -1.63 25.75 -30.82
N GLN A 20 -2.91 25.73 -30.43
CA GLN A 20 -3.35 25.19 -29.14
C GLN A 20 -3.20 23.66 -29.05
N ARG A 21 -3.48 22.93 -30.14
CA ARG A 21 -3.26 21.47 -30.24
C ARG A 21 -1.76 21.11 -30.19
N THR A 22 -0.88 21.93 -30.78
CA THR A 22 0.57 21.67 -30.80
C THR A 22 1.30 22.14 -29.53
N ALA A 23 1.08 23.38 -29.09
CA ALA A 23 1.87 24.03 -28.03
C ALA A 23 1.15 24.14 -26.67
N GLY A 24 -0.13 23.77 -26.61
CA GLY A 24 -0.96 23.86 -25.41
C GLY A 24 -1.53 25.26 -25.15
N ASN A 25 -2.66 25.30 -24.45
CA ASN A 25 -3.43 26.53 -24.19
C ASN A 25 -2.60 27.62 -23.49
N LEU A 26 -1.68 27.22 -22.60
CA LEU A 26 -0.89 28.13 -21.78
C LEU A 26 0.16 28.89 -22.63
N ALA A 27 0.83 28.21 -23.57
CA ALA A 27 1.78 28.83 -24.48
C ALA A 27 1.09 29.81 -25.45
N VAL A 28 -0.03 29.40 -26.06
CA VAL A 28 -0.80 30.27 -26.98
C VAL A 28 -1.42 31.46 -26.24
N THR A 29 -1.93 31.26 -25.02
CA THR A 29 -2.43 32.37 -24.19
C THR A 29 -1.30 33.35 -23.86
N GLY A 30 -0.09 32.85 -23.53
CA GLY A 30 1.09 33.69 -23.34
C GLY A 30 1.47 34.51 -24.59
N LEU A 31 1.39 33.89 -25.77
CA LEU A 31 1.70 34.52 -27.05
C LEU A 31 0.68 35.64 -27.39
N LEU A 32 -0.61 35.33 -27.30
CA LEU A 32 -1.71 36.29 -27.56
C LEU A 32 -1.75 37.43 -26.52
N THR A 33 -1.43 37.14 -25.25
CA THR A 33 -1.40 38.15 -24.18
C THR A 33 -0.22 39.12 -24.33
N ARG A 34 0.96 38.62 -24.74
CA ARG A 34 2.11 39.48 -25.05
C ARG A 34 1.83 40.48 -26.19
N ALA A 35 0.97 40.11 -27.15
CA ALA A 35 0.63 40.95 -28.30
C ALA A 35 -0.32 42.13 -28.02
N ARG A 36 -1.00 42.20 -26.86
CA ARG A 36 -2.10 43.17 -26.62
C ARG A 36 -2.00 43.97 -25.31
N ARG A 37 -0.85 44.60 -25.06
CA ARG A 37 -0.55 45.44 -23.86
C ARG A 37 -1.31 46.78 -23.72
N ARG A 38 -2.47 47.02 -24.37
CA ARG A 38 -3.11 48.37 -24.40
C ARG A 38 -4.65 48.45 -24.30
N ARG A 39 -5.36 47.40 -23.83
CA ARG A 39 -6.82 47.46 -23.54
C ARG A 39 -7.20 46.46 -22.40
N PRO A 40 -8.45 46.47 -21.86
CA PRO A 40 -8.82 45.76 -20.62
C PRO A 40 -8.58 44.24 -20.65
N PRO A 41 -8.58 43.54 -19.49
CA PRO A 41 -7.92 42.26 -19.33
C PRO A 41 -8.41 41.19 -20.32
N PRO A 42 -7.53 40.24 -20.72
CA PRO A 42 -7.89 39.22 -21.69
C PRO A 42 -9.12 38.45 -21.23
N ARG A 43 -10.10 38.28 -22.13
CA ARG A 43 -11.03 37.15 -22.03
C ARG A 43 -10.17 35.89 -21.89
N ARG A 44 -10.26 35.20 -20.75
CA ARG A 44 -9.58 33.91 -20.56
C ARG A 44 -10.01 33.03 -21.73
N VAL A 45 -9.04 32.44 -22.43
CA VAL A 45 -9.34 31.61 -23.62
C VAL A 45 -9.79 30.22 -23.14
N GLN A 46 -10.98 30.19 -22.53
CA GLN A 46 -11.90 29.07 -22.71
C GLN A 46 -12.00 28.82 -24.21
N ARG A 47 -12.05 27.55 -24.61
CA ARG A 47 -11.99 27.16 -26.02
C ARG A 47 -13.07 27.90 -26.82
N ALA A 48 -12.77 28.22 -28.07
CA ALA A 48 -13.86 28.42 -29.01
C ALA A 48 -14.71 27.14 -28.99
N PRO A 49 -16.04 27.24 -28.89
CA PRO A 49 -16.90 26.07 -28.98
C PRO A 49 -16.63 25.33 -30.29
N LEU A 50 -16.90 24.03 -30.31
CA LEU A 50 -16.83 23.27 -31.56
C LEU A 50 -17.87 23.81 -32.55
N ASP A 51 -17.64 23.58 -33.84
CA ASP A 51 -18.61 23.95 -34.87
C ASP A 51 -19.96 23.26 -34.58
N PRO A 52 -21.13 23.91 -34.78
CA PRO A 52 -22.43 23.30 -34.54
C PRO A 52 -22.70 21.97 -35.28
N LYS A 53 -21.93 21.62 -36.32
CA LYS A 53 -21.97 20.30 -36.97
C LYS A 53 -21.21 19.21 -36.19
N GLN A 54 -20.22 19.60 -35.39
CA GLN A 54 -19.44 18.71 -34.52
C GLN A 54 -20.01 18.63 -33.10
N ASP A 55 -20.68 19.68 -32.64
CA ASP A 55 -21.37 19.77 -31.35
C ASP A 55 -22.82 20.32 -31.54
N PRO A 56 -23.71 19.57 -32.23
CA PRO A 56 -25.09 19.99 -32.46
C PRO A 56 -25.94 20.10 -31.20
N LYS A 57 -25.46 19.54 -30.08
CA LYS A 57 -26.11 19.64 -28.76
C LYS A 57 -25.57 20.81 -27.91
N GLY A 58 -24.50 21.48 -28.34
CA GLY A 58 -23.91 22.64 -27.67
C GLY A 58 -23.16 22.33 -26.37
N TYR A 59 -22.76 21.09 -26.14
CA TYR A 59 -22.10 20.64 -24.90
C TYR A 59 -20.74 21.31 -24.62
N THR A 60 -20.12 21.95 -25.61
CA THR A 60 -18.84 22.69 -25.52
C THR A 60 -18.99 24.21 -25.42
N GLN A 61 -20.23 24.71 -25.47
CA GLN A 61 -20.52 26.14 -25.40
C GLN A 61 -20.13 26.73 -24.04
N PRO A 62 -19.54 27.94 -23.97
CA PRO A 62 -19.14 28.58 -22.71
C PRO A 62 -20.26 28.71 -21.67
N GLN A 63 -21.49 29.00 -22.13
CA GLN A 63 -22.71 29.09 -21.32
C GLN A 63 -23.29 27.72 -20.92
N GLY A 64 -22.74 26.62 -21.45
CA GLY A 64 -23.26 25.26 -21.29
C GLY A 64 -24.59 25.01 -21.96
N VAL A 65 -25.21 23.90 -21.58
CA VAL A 65 -26.55 23.48 -22.00
C VAL A 65 -27.42 23.43 -20.76
N LYS A 66 -28.57 24.12 -20.78
CA LYS A 66 -29.61 24.05 -19.74
C LYS A 66 -30.60 22.92 -20.02
N ASN A 67 -31.28 22.43 -18.99
CA ASN A 67 -32.31 21.39 -19.06
C ASN A 67 -31.90 20.17 -19.93
N VAL A 68 -30.68 19.68 -19.69
CA VAL A 68 -30.04 18.64 -20.51
C VAL A 68 -30.92 17.39 -20.54
N ALA A 69 -31.38 16.99 -21.74
CA ALA A 69 -32.29 15.86 -21.94
C ALA A 69 -33.55 15.92 -21.03
N SER A 70 -34.12 17.11 -20.83
CA SER A 70 -35.30 17.36 -19.98
C SER A 70 -35.13 17.03 -18.49
N SER A 71 -33.88 16.97 -17.98
CA SER A 71 -33.57 16.60 -16.60
C SER A 71 -33.70 17.71 -15.55
N GLY A 72 -33.94 18.96 -15.94
CA GLY A 72 -33.83 20.12 -15.05
C GLY A 72 -32.40 20.42 -14.57
N THR A 73 -31.38 19.94 -15.29
CA THR A 73 -29.96 20.21 -14.98
C THR A 73 -29.23 20.93 -16.10
N THR A 74 -28.31 21.83 -15.71
CA THR A 74 -27.34 22.49 -16.57
C THR A 74 -26.02 21.71 -16.59
N ARG A 75 -25.46 21.46 -17.78
CA ARG A 75 -24.09 20.93 -17.98
C ARG A 75 -23.15 22.03 -18.50
N ARG A 76 -21.96 22.15 -17.93
CA ARG A 76 -20.90 23.08 -18.38
C ARG A 76 -19.52 22.45 -18.45
N VAL A 77 -18.70 22.95 -19.37
CA VAL A 77 -17.25 22.69 -19.45
C VAL A 77 -16.52 23.92 -18.92
N VAL A 78 -15.72 23.75 -17.86
CA VAL A 78 -15.13 24.85 -17.08
C VAL A 78 -13.61 24.69 -16.99
N THR A 79 -12.89 25.80 -16.87
CA THR A 79 -11.42 25.82 -16.79
C THR A 79 -10.96 26.32 -15.42
N VAL A 80 -10.08 25.55 -14.79
CA VAL A 80 -9.69 25.61 -13.37
C VAL A 80 -8.14 25.72 -13.27
N PRO A 81 -7.55 26.90 -13.59
CA PRO A 81 -6.10 26.99 -13.81
C PRO A 81 -5.26 26.63 -12.58
N GLY A 82 -4.21 25.84 -12.79
CA GLY A 82 -3.31 25.34 -11.73
C GLY A 82 -3.69 23.97 -11.18
N PHE A 83 -4.77 23.38 -11.68
CA PHE A 83 -5.26 22.05 -11.33
C PHE A 83 -5.55 21.21 -12.58
N GLY A 84 -5.79 19.92 -12.39
CA GLY A 84 -6.05 18.97 -13.47
C GLY A 84 -4.81 18.64 -14.31
N VAL A 85 -5.06 18.25 -15.57
CA VAL A 85 -4.03 17.87 -16.55
C VAL A 85 -3.40 19.11 -17.21
N THR A 86 -2.16 18.97 -17.69
CA THR A 86 -1.48 19.94 -18.57
C THR A 86 -0.77 19.24 -19.74
N GLY A 87 -0.66 19.92 -20.89
CA GLY A 87 0.05 19.42 -22.08
C GLY A 87 -0.80 18.65 -23.09
N GLY A 88 -2.12 18.74 -23.02
CA GLY A 88 -3.08 18.11 -23.93
C GLY A 88 -3.15 16.59 -23.80
N PHE A 89 -3.75 15.92 -24.78
CA PHE A 89 -3.68 14.45 -24.89
C PHE A 89 -2.27 14.02 -25.34
N LYS A 90 -1.73 12.92 -24.79
CA LYS A 90 -0.42 12.39 -25.22
C LYS A 90 -0.53 11.75 -26.62
N ALA A 91 0.59 11.64 -27.33
CA ALA A 91 0.64 10.96 -28.63
C ALA A 91 0.53 9.43 -28.48
N GLU A 92 1.14 8.88 -27.43
CA GLU A 92 1.08 7.47 -27.04
C GLU A 92 0.99 7.33 -25.50
N TYR A 93 0.51 6.18 -25.05
CA TYR A 93 0.54 5.77 -23.64
C TYR A 93 1.32 4.47 -23.49
N THR A 94 2.39 4.53 -22.70
CA THR A 94 3.13 3.38 -22.22
C THR A 94 2.32 2.63 -21.16
N HIS A 95 2.31 1.31 -21.21
CA HIS A 95 1.78 0.45 -20.14
C HIS A 95 2.49 -0.90 -20.11
N ARG A 96 2.38 -1.62 -19.00
CA ARG A 96 2.80 -3.02 -18.97
C ARG A 96 1.63 -3.95 -19.31
N ARG A 97 1.88 -4.95 -20.16
CA ARG A 97 0.94 -6.03 -20.49
C ARG A 97 1.65 -7.35 -20.25
N LYS A 98 0.98 -8.29 -19.57
CA LYS A 98 1.46 -9.67 -19.47
C LYS A 98 1.41 -10.33 -20.85
N ASP A 99 2.56 -10.81 -21.33
CA ASP A 99 2.61 -11.62 -22.55
C ASP A 99 1.86 -12.94 -22.33
N PRO A 100 0.96 -13.36 -23.24
CA PRO A 100 0.16 -14.57 -23.05
C PRO A 100 0.94 -15.88 -23.26
N LYS A 101 2.19 -15.83 -23.77
CA LYS A 101 3.07 -16.98 -23.96
C LYS A 101 4.17 -17.05 -22.91
N THR A 102 4.94 -15.97 -22.70
CA THR A 102 6.07 -15.96 -21.75
C THR A 102 5.65 -15.64 -20.32
N GLY A 103 4.53 -14.93 -20.15
CA GLY A 103 4.06 -14.45 -18.85
C GLY A 103 4.82 -13.24 -18.31
N GLU A 104 5.76 -12.67 -19.08
CA GLU A 104 6.51 -11.47 -18.71
C GLU A 104 5.67 -10.19 -18.86
N MET A 105 6.04 -9.13 -18.13
CA MET A 105 5.36 -7.85 -18.18
C MET A 105 6.00 -6.91 -19.21
N LEU A 106 5.69 -7.15 -20.49
CA LEU A 106 6.18 -6.34 -21.61
C LEU A 106 5.72 -4.88 -21.51
N GLU A 107 6.63 -3.94 -21.76
CA GLU A 107 6.26 -2.54 -21.96
C GLU A 107 5.67 -2.35 -23.37
N VAL A 108 4.35 -2.16 -23.41
CA VAL A 108 3.59 -1.91 -24.63
C VAL A 108 3.25 -0.42 -24.71
N ARG A 109 3.76 0.24 -25.74
CA ARG A 109 3.30 1.57 -26.14
C ARG A 109 2.04 1.44 -26.98
N THR A 110 1.07 2.33 -26.80
CA THR A 110 -0.15 2.35 -27.61
C THR A 110 -0.46 3.78 -28.04
N PRO A 111 -0.55 4.08 -29.35
CA PRO A 111 -0.93 5.40 -29.85
C PRO A 111 -2.29 5.83 -29.30
N SER A 112 -2.41 7.10 -28.87
CA SER A 112 -3.68 7.63 -28.40
C SER A 112 -4.70 7.71 -29.56
N ALA A 113 -5.95 7.40 -29.25
CA ALA A 113 -7.09 7.71 -30.12
C ALA A 113 -7.62 9.13 -29.89
N GLU A 114 -7.43 9.71 -28.70
CA GLU A 114 -8.13 10.90 -28.21
C GLU A 114 -8.02 12.09 -29.17
N ARG A 115 -6.78 12.41 -29.62
CA ARG A 115 -6.48 13.49 -30.59
C ARG A 115 -7.20 13.35 -31.96
N ARG A 116 -7.80 12.20 -32.26
CA ARG A 116 -8.55 11.90 -33.50
C ARG A 116 -10.05 11.73 -33.29
N MET A 117 -10.48 11.66 -32.03
CA MET A 117 -11.85 11.34 -31.63
C MET A 117 -12.56 12.52 -30.97
N THR A 118 -11.82 13.43 -30.32
CA THR A 118 -12.33 14.74 -29.91
C THR A 118 -11.35 15.83 -30.31
N GLU A 119 -11.88 17.00 -30.66
CA GLU A 119 -11.08 18.21 -30.85
C GLU A 119 -10.82 18.99 -29.55
N GLN A 120 -11.32 18.48 -28.41
CA GLN A 120 -11.19 19.11 -27.09
C GLN A 120 -9.78 18.94 -26.47
N SER A 121 -9.59 19.41 -25.24
CA SER A 121 -8.32 19.29 -24.49
C SER A 121 -8.61 18.99 -23.02
N PRO A 122 -7.82 18.13 -22.35
CA PRO A 122 -7.93 17.89 -20.92
C PRO A 122 -7.43 19.07 -20.07
N ASP A 123 -6.70 20.03 -20.67
CA ASP A 123 -5.90 21.00 -19.94
C ASP A 123 -6.71 21.86 -18.96
N ASN A 124 -6.45 21.67 -17.66
CA ASN A 124 -7.09 22.38 -16.54
C ASN A 124 -8.62 22.33 -16.59
N THR A 125 -9.24 21.27 -17.11
CA THR A 125 -10.70 21.22 -17.37
C THR A 125 -11.47 20.44 -16.30
N ALA A 126 -12.72 20.84 -16.05
CA ALA A 126 -13.74 20.03 -15.37
C ALA A 126 -15.04 20.07 -16.19
N VAL A 127 -15.88 19.03 -16.06
CA VAL A 127 -17.30 19.12 -16.44
C VAL A 127 -18.12 19.27 -15.17
N VAL A 128 -19.07 20.20 -15.17
CA VAL A 128 -19.97 20.47 -14.04
C VAL A 128 -21.39 20.17 -14.47
N VAL A 129 -22.10 19.38 -13.68
CA VAL A 129 -23.54 19.09 -13.82
C VAL A 129 -24.24 19.57 -12.55
N MET A 130 -25.21 20.46 -12.69
CA MET A 130 -25.88 21.14 -11.57
C MET A 130 -27.35 21.38 -11.87
N PRO A 131 -28.24 21.57 -10.88
CA PRO A 131 -29.62 21.98 -11.11
C PRO A 131 -29.70 23.28 -11.95
N ASP A 132 -30.71 23.40 -12.82
CA ASP A 132 -30.94 24.63 -13.61
C ASP A 132 -31.25 25.85 -12.72
N VAL A 133 -31.70 25.60 -11.48
CA VAL A 133 -31.91 26.56 -10.39
C VAL A 133 -31.29 25.98 -9.10
N LEU A 134 -30.27 26.66 -8.56
CA LEU A 134 -29.65 26.33 -7.29
C LEU A 134 -30.02 27.40 -6.23
N ASP A 135 -30.50 26.98 -5.08
CA ASP A 135 -30.62 27.83 -3.90
C ASP A 135 -29.34 27.74 -3.07
N LYS A 136 -28.60 28.85 -3.00
CA LYS A 136 -27.30 28.93 -2.31
C LYS A 136 -27.41 28.86 -0.78
N ASN A 137 -28.62 28.90 -0.22
CA ASN A 137 -28.88 28.77 1.21
C ASN A 137 -29.06 27.30 1.64
N ARG A 138 -29.25 26.37 0.68
CA ARG A 138 -29.39 24.94 0.96
C ARG A 138 -28.03 24.23 0.89
N PRO A 139 -27.78 23.19 1.71
CA PRO A 139 -26.54 22.42 1.64
C PRO A 139 -26.35 21.77 0.27
N VAL A 140 -25.13 21.85 -0.27
CA VAL A 140 -24.77 21.23 -1.54
C VAL A 140 -23.99 19.92 -1.32
N GLN A 141 -24.32 18.89 -2.09
CA GLN A 141 -23.57 17.64 -2.13
C GLN A 141 -22.79 17.58 -3.44
N VAL A 142 -21.46 17.67 -3.37
CA VAL A 142 -20.59 17.72 -4.55
C VAL A 142 -20.01 16.33 -4.84
N VAL A 143 -20.39 15.74 -5.97
CA VAL A 143 -19.80 14.50 -6.47
C VAL A 143 -18.50 14.81 -7.20
N LEU A 144 -17.35 14.58 -6.58
CA LEU A 144 -16.05 14.64 -7.27
C LEU A 144 -15.78 13.27 -7.92
N HIS A 145 -15.95 13.20 -9.24
CA HIS A 145 -15.84 11.94 -9.98
C HIS A 145 -14.58 11.84 -10.84
N PHE A 146 -13.93 10.67 -10.78
CA PHE A 146 -12.76 10.29 -11.56
C PHE A 146 -13.09 9.13 -12.51
N HIS A 147 -13.16 9.43 -13.80
CA HIS A 147 -13.56 8.47 -14.83
C HIS A 147 -12.53 7.36 -15.12
N GLY A 148 -12.98 6.35 -15.86
CA GLY A 148 -12.16 5.22 -16.32
C GLY A 148 -11.15 5.56 -17.42
N PHE A 149 -10.54 4.54 -18.03
CA PHE A 149 -9.57 4.74 -19.11
C PHE A 149 -10.23 5.43 -20.31
N GLY A 150 -9.74 6.62 -20.65
CA GLY A 150 -10.23 7.46 -21.74
C GLY A 150 -9.85 6.97 -23.13
N PHE A 151 -9.37 5.73 -23.33
CA PHE A 151 -9.28 5.13 -24.67
C PHE A 151 -9.36 3.60 -24.63
N ARG A 152 -10.21 3.02 -25.49
CA ARG A 152 -10.14 1.63 -25.95
C ARG A 152 -10.67 1.52 -27.38
N GLY A 153 -9.87 0.97 -28.29
CA GLY A 153 -10.28 0.35 -29.57
C GLY A 153 -10.99 1.18 -30.65
N GLY A 154 -11.52 2.38 -30.35
CA GLY A 154 -12.52 3.04 -31.20
C GLY A 154 -13.93 2.45 -31.03
N THR A 155 -14.27 2.00 -29.82
CA THR A 155 -15.61 1.47 -29.45
C THR A 155 -16.26 2.21 -28.29
N ASP A 156 -15.45 2.81 -27.41
CA ASP A 156 -15.89 3.37 -26.13
C ASP A 156 -15.75 4.91 -26.21
N PRO A 157 -16.79 5.70 -25.87
CA PRO A 157 -16.73 7.16 -25.96
C PRO A 157 -15.88 7.76 -24.83
N HIS A 158 -15.28 8.91 -25.10
CA HIS A 158 -14.42 9.60 -24.14
C HIS A 158 -15.27 10.24 -23.03
N ALA A 159 -14.87 10.06 -21.77
CA ALA A 159 -15.52 10.68 -20.63
C ALA A 159 -15.42 12.22 -20.69
N GLY A 160 -16.54 12.94 -20.54
CA GLY A 160 -16.60 14.40 -20.53
C GLY A 160 -16.45 15.12 -21.88
N TYR A 161 -15.78 14.53 -22.86
CA TYR A 161 -15.53 15.17 -24.17
C TYR A 161 -16.53 14.75 -25.26
N ALA A 162 -16.91 15.70 -26.10
CA ALA A 162 -17.79 15.48 -27.25
C ALA A 162 -17.01 14.80 -28.39
N VAL A 163 -17.59 13.76 -28.98
CA VAL A 163 -16.98 13.01 -30.08
C VAL A 163 -17.10 13.82 -31.38
N ALA A 164 -15.96 14.21 -31.96
CA ALA A 164 -15.86 15.18 -33.06
C ALA A 164 -15.80 14.56 -34.46
N SER A 165 -15.80 13.22 -34.58
CA SER A 165 -15.61 12.53 -35.87
C SER A 165 -16.55 11.35 -36.13
N GLY A 166 -17.36 10.92 -35.15
CA GLY A 166 -18.31 9.81 -35.29
C GLY A 166 -17.71 8.44 -35.60
N ARG A 167 -16.37 8.28 -35.54
CA ARG A 167 -15.63 7.08 -35.99
C ARG A 167 -15.66 5.91 -34.99
N SER A 168 -16.65 5.86 -34.11
CA SER A 168 -16.86 4.67 -33.29
C SER A 168 -17.34 3.51 -34.17
N LYS A 169 -16.85 2.30 -33.90
CA LYS A 169 -17.36 1.07 -34.53
C LYS A 169 -18.74 0.66 -34.01
N ASN A 170 -19.29 1.39 -33.03
CA ASN A 170 -20.60 1.13 -32.45
C ASN A 170 -21.44 2.42 -32.44
N ALA A 171 -22.51 2.45 -33.22
CA ALA A 171 -23.36 3.64 -33.38
C ALA A 171 -24.05 4.08 -32.07
N ALA A 172 -24.26 3.16 -31.11
CA ALA A 172 -24.80 3.50 -29.79
C ALA A 172 -23.78 4.14 -28.84
N HIS A 173 -22.49 4.13 -29.17
CA HIS A 173 -21.39 4.50 -28.27
C HIS A 173 -20.38 5.42 -28.96
N GLY A 174 -20.66 6.73 -28.96
CA GLY A 174 -19.78 7.74 -29.57
C GLY A 174 -20.14 8.12 -31.01
N ALA A 175 -21.42 8.41 -31.25
CA ALA A 175 -21.84 9.14 -32.45
C ALA A 175 -21.31 10.59 -32.43
N LEU A 176 -21.34 11.27 -33.59
CA LEU A 176 -20.91 12.66 -33.70
C LEU A 176 -21.73 13.57 -32.75
N GLY A 177 -21.06 14.37 -31.93
CA GLY A 177 -21.70 15.29 -31.00
C GLY A 177 -22.15 14.70 -29.66
N THR A 178 -21.98 13.40 -29.39
CA THR A 178 -22.33 12.82 -28.09
C THR A 178 -21.20 12.96 -27.06
N VAL A 179 -21.58 13.06 -25.78
CA VAL A 179 -20.67 13.04 -24.61
C VAL A 179 -21.04 11.86 -23.72
N ARG A 180 -20.04 11.07 -23.28
CA ARG A 180 -20.26 9.85 -22.49
C ARG A 180 -21.07 10.09 -21.21
N ASP A 181 -20.84 11.21 -20.54
CA ASP A 181 -21.49 11.54 -19.27
C ASP A 181 -23.00 11.84 -19.40
N VAL A 182 -23.49 12.23 -20.59
CA VAL A 182 -24.93 12.48 -20.82
C VAL A 182 -25.58 11.35 -21.63
N ASP A 183 -24.91 10.90 -22.69
CA ASP A 183 -25.48 9.98 -23.69
C ASP A 183 -25.25 8.49 -23.39
N GLN A 184 -24.49 8.15 -22.34
CA GLN A 184 -24.24 6.76 -21.93
C GLN A 184 -24.35 6.56 -20.41
N GLU A 185 -23.77 7.45 -19.60
CA GLU A 185 -23.78 7.33 -18.13
C GLU A 185 -24.97 8.07 -17.48
N HIS A 186 -25.70 8.87 -18.25
CA HIS A 186 -26.91 9.58 -17.84
C HIS A 186 -26.76 10.49 -16.59
N TRP A 187 -25.59 11.08 -16.35
CA TRP A 187 -25.32 11.90 -15.15
C TRP A 187 -26.33 13.03 -14.96
N SER A 188 -26.71 13.72 -16.04
CA SER A 188 -27.67 14.83 -15.99
C SER A 188 -29.06 14.36 -15.57
N GLN A 189 -29.52 13.25 -16.16
CA GLN A 189 -30.83 12.65 -15.94
C GLN A 189 -30.96 12.05 -14.53
N GLN A 190 -29.95 11.30 -14.07
CA GLN A 190 -29.88 10.73 -12.72
C GLN A 190 -29.79 11.84 -11.64
N ILE A 191 -28.97 12.88 -11.85
CA ILE A 191 -28.85 14.01 -10.90
C ILE A 191 -30.13 14.85 -10.88
N GLY A 192 -30.81 15.01 -12.02
CA GLY A 192 -32.12 15.65 -12.12
C GLY A 192 -33.17 14.92 -11.27
N ALA A 193 -33.30 13.59 -11.47
CA ALA A 193 -34.23 12.75 -10.72
C ALA A 193 -33.97 12.79 -9.20
N VAL A 194 -32.70 12.68 -8.77
CA VAL A 194 -32.31 12.77 -7.35
C VAL A 194 -32.65 14.14 -6.76
N ASN A 195 -32.37 15.24 -7.46
CA ASN A 195 -32.69 16.58 -6.98
C ASN A 195 -34.21 16.80 -6.88
N ALA A 196 -34.99 16.29 -7.85
CA ALA A 196 -36.45 16.33 -7.81
C ALA A 196 -37.01 15.53 -6.62
N ALA A 197 -36.52 14.31 -6.41
CA ALA A 197 -36.93 13.44 -5.28
C ALA A 197 -36.58 14.03 -3.90
N ARG A 198 -35.47 14.79 -3.80
CA ARG A 198 -35.08 15.53 -2.59
C ARG A 198 -35.87 16.82 -2.35
N GLY A 199 -36.67 17.27 -3.32
CA GLY A 199 -37.58 18.40 -3.21
C GLY A 199 -36.92 19.70 -2.75
N ALA A 200 -37.60 20.43 -1.85
CA ALA A 200 -37.12 21.70 -1.30
C ALA A 200 -36.23 21.55 -0.04
N THR A 201 -36.25 20.40 0.63
CA THR A 201 -35.65 20.21 1.96
C THR A 201 -34.34 19.41 1.96
N GLY A 202 -34.14 18.49 1.00
CA GLY A 202 -32.91 17.71 0.90
C GLY A 202 -31.72 18.50 0.33
N PRO A 203 -30.48 17.99 0.45
CA PRO A 203 -29.29 18.64 -0.11
C PRO A 203 -29.26 18.59 -1.65
N GLN A 204 -28.87 19.69 -2.30
CA GLN A 204 -28.82 19.77 -3.76
C GLN A 204 -27.55 19.10 -4.31
N THR A 205 -27.68 18.15 -5.23
CA THR A 205 -26.53 17.46 -5.83
C THR A 205 -25.96 18.26 -6.99
N VAL A 206 -24.65 18.49 -6.96
CA VAL A 206 -23.82 18.96 -8.08
C VAL A 206 -22.74 17.91 -8.34
N ALA A 207 -22.41 17.62 -9.60
CA ALA A 207 -21.26 16.78 -9.95
C ALA A 207 -20.14 17.61 -10.60
N VAL A 208 -18.92 17.29 -10.20
CA VAL A 208 -17.65 17.79 -10.74
C VAL A 208 -16.90 16.60 -11.31
N LEU A 209 -17.02 16.39 -12.62
CA LEU A 209 -16.35 15.33 -13.34
C LEU A 209 -14.95 15.83 -13.71
N ALA A 210 -13.93 15.43 -12.95
CA ALA A 210 -12.55 15.79 -13.22
C ALA A 210 -12.14 15.26 -14.60
N GLN A 211 -11.51 16.10 -15.43
CA GLN A 211 -11.13 15.70 -16.78
C GLN A 211 -9.70 15.15 -16.80
N GLY A 212 -9.59 13.87 -17.16
CA GLY A 212 -8.32 13.16 -17.29
C GLY A 212 -7.97 12.85 -18.75
N ARG A 213 -6.85 12.16 -18.93
CA ARG A 213 -6.40 11.60 -20.21
C ARG A 213 -5.93 10.14 -20.05
N GLY A 214 -5.94 9.40 -21.15
CA GLY A 214 -5.34 8.07 -21.27
C GLY A 214 -5.84 7.08 -20.22
N ARG A 215 -4.95 6.64 -19.34
CA ARG A 215 -5.24 5.65 -18.30
C ARG A 215 -5.56 6.31 -16.96
N SER A 216 -6.65 7.09 -16.94
CA SER A 216 -7.10 7.83 -15.75
C SER A 216 -6.03 8.77 -15.18
N GLU A 217 -5.27 9.45 -16.05
CA GLU A 217 -4.28 10.47 -15.65
C GLU A 217 -4.97 11.83 -15.49
N PHE A 218 -5.18 12.28 -14.24
CA PHE A 218 -5.88 13.54 -13.92
C PHE A 218 -4.97 14.72 -13.56
N GLY A 219 -3.67 14.52 -13.38
CA GLY A 219 -2.76 15.57 -12.93
C GLY A 219 -3.03 16.03 -11.50
N LYS A 220 -2.99 17.34 -11.23
CA LYS A 220 -3.09 17.89 -9.87
C LYS A 220 -4.55 18.12 -9.45
N VAL A 221 -5.15 17.15 -8.76
CA VAL A 221 -6.53 17.25 -8.25
C VAL A 221 -6.61 17.00 -6.72
N PRO A 222 -6.12 17.91 -5.86
CA PRO A 222 -6.32 17.82 -4.41
C PRO A 222 -7.80 18.12 -4.07
N THR A 223 -8.39 17.31 -3.20
CA THR A 223 -9.85 17.12 -3.10
C THR A 223 -10.62 18.42 -2.85
N PHE A 224 -10.47 19.05 -1.68
CA PHE A 224 -11.19 20.29 -1.34
C PHE A 224 -10.72 21.53 -2.14
N PRO A 225 -9.40 21.79 -2.35
CA PRO A 225 -8.96 22.98 -3.08
C PRO A 225 -9.40 22.98 -4.56
N TYR A 226 -9.48 21.80 -5.20
CA TYR A 226 -10.01 21.69 -6.56
C TYR A 226 -11.51 21.96 -6.61
N VAL A 227 -12.30 21.36 -5.71
CA VAL A 227 -13.75 21.58 -5.65
C VAL A 227 -14.06 23.06 -5.41
N ARG A 228 -13.40 23.72 -4.45
CA ARG A 228 -13.53 25.18 -4.23
C ARG A 228 -13.25 25.96 -5.51
N ALA A 229 -12.12 25.71 -6.17
CA ALA A 229 -11.75 26.39 -7.42
C ALA A 229 -12.71 26.12 -8.59
N VAL A 230 -13.39 24.96 -8.62
CA VAL A 230 -14.48 24.68 -9.58
C VAL A 230 -15.73 25.48 -9.25
N LEU A 231 -16.17 25.49 -7.98
CA LEU A 231 -17.35 26.24 -7.54
C LEU A 231 -17.19 27.74 -7.81
N ASP A 232 -16.00 28.31 -7.59
CA ASP A 232 -15.70 29.72 -7.86
C ASP A 232 -15.57 30.05 -9.36
N ALA A 233 -15.30 29.04 -10.21
CA ALA A 233 -15.25 29.20 -11.67
C ALA A 233 -16.64 29.16 -12.34
N VAL A 234 -17.71 28.82 -11.61
CA VAL A 234 -19.08 28.73 -12.13
C VAL A 234 -19.97 29.81 -11.48
N PRO A 235 -20.47 30.82 -12.22
CA PRO A 235 -21.27 31.92 -11.64
C PRO A 235 -22.49 31.48 -10.81
N GLU A 236 -23.15 30.40 -11.22
CA GLU A 236 -24.29 29.80 -10.54
C GLU A 236 -23.91 29.14 -9.21
N LEU A 237 -22.66 28.71 -9.04
CA LEU A 237 -22.13 28.04 -7.84
C LEU A 237 -21.24 28.97 -7.00
N ALA A 238 -20.77 30.09 -7.54
CA ALA A 238 -19.98 31.08 -6.84
C ALA A 238 -20.72 31.59 -5.59
N GLY A 239 -20.07 31.52 -4.43
CA GLY A 239 -20.68 31.82 -3.13
C GLY A 239 -21.37 30.64 -2.42
N VAL A 240 -21.44 29.44 -3.02
CA VAL A 240 -21.77 28.21 -2.26
C VAL A 240 -20.65 27.95 -1.26
N SER A 241 -20.96 28.04 0.04
CA SER A 241 -20.04 27.85 1.16
C SER A 241 -20.30 26.58 1.97
N ASP A 242 -21.56 26.15 2.09
CA ASP A 242 -21.96 24.94 2.81
C ASP A 242 -22.06 23.76 1.84
N TYR A 243 -21.04 22.89 1.82
CA TYR A 243 -21.02 21.71 0.98
C TYR A 243 -20.34 20.49 1.63
N SER A 244 -20.66 19.33 1.07
CA SER A 244 -20.14 18.00 1.40
C SER A 244 -19.60 17.30 0.16
N ILE A 245 -18.78 16.26 0.33
CA ILE A 245 -18.12 15.53 -0.77
C ILE A 245 -18.65 14.11 -0.92
N VAL A 246 -19.02 13.73 -2.14
CA VAL A 246 -19.14 12.34 -2.58
C VAL A 246 -17.92 12.04 -3.47
N LEU A 247 -16.99 11.22 -2.98
CA LEU A 247 -15.77 10.88 -3.70
C LEU A 247 -16.02 9.65 -4.58
N SER A 248 -15.93 9.79 -5.90
CA SER A 248 -16.34 8.75 -6.84
C SER A 248 -15.27 8.38 -7.86
N GLY A 249 -15.19 7.10 -8.22
CA GLY A 249 -14.27 6.59 -9.23
C GLY A 249 -14.86 5.47 -10.07
N HIS A 250 -14.57 5.47 -11.38
CA HIS A 250 -14.89 4.39 -12.31
C HIS A 250 -13.61 3.74 -12.87
N SER A 251 -13.58 2.41 -12.99
CA SER A 251 -12.44 1.68 -13.57
C SER A 251 -11.10 2.13 -12.94
N GLY A 252 -10.08 2.45 -13.74
CA GLY A 252 -8.80 2.99 -13.27
C GLY A 252 -8.86 4.28 -12.44
N GLY A 253 -9.95 5.06 -12.50
CA GLY A 253 -10.15 6.25 -11.66
C GLY A 253 -10.23 5.92 -10.16
N GLY A 254 -10.67 4.70 -9.83
CA GLY A 254 -10.66 4.20 -8.46
C GLY A 254 -9.24 4.08 -7.89
N ALA A 255 -8.34 3.37 -8.57
CA ALA A 255 -6.95 3.18 -8.12
C ALA A 255 -6.10 4.44 -8.24
N THR A 256 -6.25 5.19 -9.34
CA THR A 256 -5.39 6.35 -9.62
C THR A 256 -5.72 7.60 -8.79
N GLN A 257 -6.92 7.68 -8.20
CA GLN A 257 -7.35 8.85 -7.42
C GLN A 257 -8.07 8.46 -6.12
N VAL A 258 -9.18 7.73 -6.18
CA VAL A 258 -10.03 7.48 -4.99
C VAL A 258 -9.28 6.74 -3.88
N ALA A 259 -8.53 5.69 -4.21
CA ALA A 259 -7.81 4.86 -3.25
C ALA A 259 -6.78 5.62 -2.41
N GLY A 260 -6.16 6.68 -2.95
CA GLY A 260 -5.28 7.57 -2.19
C GLY A 260 -6.02 8.68 -1.42
N LYS A 261 -7.25 9.01 -1.81
CA LYS A 261 -8.03 10.17 -1.35
C LYS A 261 -9.03 9.89 -0.25
N VAL A 262 -9.33 8.63 0.03
CA VAL A 262 -10.10 8.25 1.23
C VAL A 262 -9.36 8.59 2.54
N ALA A 263 -8.05 8.86 2.45
CA ALA A 263 -7.27 9.47 3.54
C ALA A 263 -7.62 10.96 3.74
N ASP A 264 -7.66 11.78 2.68
CA ASP A 264 -8.01 13.22 2.73
C ASP A 264 -9.29 13.50 3.54
N LEU A 265 -10.27 12.60 3.45
CA LEU A 265 -11.57 12.70 4.11
C LEU A 265 -11.46 12.56 5.64
N ARG A 266 -10.49 11.77 6.14
CA ARG A 266 -10.25 11.56 7.58
C ARG A 266 -9.81 12.84 8.27
N ASP A 267 -8.96 13.62 7.62
CA ASP A 267 -8.31 14.79 8.22
C ASP A 267 -9.21 16.04 8.10
N ALA A 268 -10.06 16.10 7.07
CA ALA A 268 -11.05 17.16 6.88
C ALA A 268 -12.19 17.15 7.91
N ALA A 269 -12.28 16.14 8.77
CA ALA A 269 -13.25 16.10 9.88
C ALA A 269 -12.95 17.09 11.01
N THR A 270 -11.77 17.74 11.03
CA THR A 270 -11.41 18.77 12.02
C THR A 270 -11.87 20.17 11.56
N PRO A 271 -12.66 20.90 12.36
CA PRO A 271 -13.04 22.29 12.05
C PRO A 271 -11.85 23.24 11.89
N PRO A 272 -11.86 24.15 10.88
CA PRO A 272 -10.96 25.29 10.84
C PRO A 272 -11.13 26.20 12.07
N ALA A 273 -10.02 26.61 12.67
CA ALA A 273 -10.01 27.40 13.91
C ALA A 273 -10.50 28.85 13.74
N ASP A 274 -10.70 29.33 12.51
CA ASP A 274 -11.16 30.69 12.19
C ASP A 274 -12.69 30.85 12.17
N GLY A 275 -13.45 29.76 12.36
CA GLY A 275 -14.92 29.78 12.37
C GLY A 275 -15.56 29.94 10.99
N THR A 276 -14.79 30.03 9.91
CA THR A 276 -15.33 29.95 8.54
C THR A 276 -15.73 28.49 8.29
N ARG A 277 -17.03 28.26 8.06
CA ARG A 277 -17.69 26.95 8.25
C ARG A 277 -16.86 25.76 7.73
N PRO A 278 -16.63 24.71 8.54
CA PRO A 278 -16.03 23.46 8.07
C PRO A 278 -16.86 22.87 6.93
N ALA A 279 -16.19 22.28 5.93
CA ALA A 279 -16.86 21.38 5.00
C ALA A 279 -17.44 20.19 5.81
N ARG A 280 -18.72 19.89 5.63
CA ARG A 280 -19.37 18.79 6.37
C ARG A 280 -18.98 17.45 5.72
N PRO A 281 -18.30 16.52 6.42
CA PRO A 281 -17.95 15.23 5.84
C PRO A 281 -19.18 14.30 5.81
N ALA A 282 -20.09 14.53 4.86
CA ALA A 282 -21.06 13.51 4.45
C ALA A 282 -20.37 12.52 3.49
N ASP A 283 -19.28 11.92 3.98
CA ASP A 283 -18.28 11.22 3.19
C ASP A 283 -18.84 9.94 2.58
N VAL A 284 -19.33 10.04 1.35
CA VAL A 284 -19.78 8.89 0.58
C VAL A 284 -18.76 8.55 -0.47
N VAL A 285 -18.16 7.37 -0.35
CA VAL A 285 -17.18 6.85 -1.32
C VAL A 285 -17.89 5.88 -2.27
N VAL A 286 -17.88 6.19 -3.57
CA VAL A 286 -18.65 5.47 -4.59
C VAL A 286 -17.74 4.89 -5.68
N MET A 287 -17.61 3.57 -5.72
CA MET A 287 -16.71 2.84 -6.61
C MET A 287 -17.49 2.07 -7.67
N PHE A 288 -17.39 2.49 -8.93
CA PHE A 288 -18.09 1.91 -10.09
C PHE A 288 -17.15 1.00 -10.91
N ASP A 289 -17.32 -0.31 -10.78
CA ASP A 289 -16.58 -1.37 -11.49
C ASP A 289 -15.06 -1.07 -11.54
N ALA A 290 -14.50 -0.71 -10.38
CA ALA A 290 -13.28 0.08 -10.26
C ALA A 290 -12.04 -0.71 -9.78
N GLU A 291 -10.88 -0.26 -10.26
CA GLU A 291 -9.58 -0.68 -9.73
C GLU A 291 -9.38 -0.07 -8.32
N GLY A 292 -8.58 -0.70 -7.46
CA GLY A 292 -8.33 -0.19 -6.10
C GLY A 292 -9.50 -0.35 -5.11
N VAL A 293 -10.61 -1.01 -5.50
CA VAL A 293 -11.76 -1.28 -4.61
C VAL A 293 -11.37 -2.01 -3.32
N VAL A 294 -10.35 -2.89 -3.37
CA VAL A 294 -9.81 -3.58 -2.19
C VAL A 294 -9.12 -2.59 -1.24
N SER A 295 -8.32 -1.66 -1.76
CA SER A 295 -7.64 -0.61 -0.98
C SER A 295 -8.64 0.37 -0.36
N VAL A 296 -9.71 0.71 -1.08
CA VAL A 296 -10.83 1.51 -0.53
C VAL A 296 -11.61 0.72 0.52
N MET A 297 -11.75 -0.60 0.36
CA MET A 297 -12.38 -1.45 1.37
C MET A 297 -11.55 -1.53 2.66
N SER A 298 -10.23 -1.45 2.62
CA SER A 298 -9.40 -1.32 3.83
C SER A 298 -9.74 -0.07 4.66
N TRP A 299 -10.08 1.06 4.01
CA TRP A 299 -10.60 2.26 4.69
C TRP A 299 -12.00 2.01 5.28
N ALA A 300 -12.91 1.41 4.51
CA ALA A 300 -14.27 1.11 4.97
C ALA A 300 -14.29 0.12 6.16
N VAL A 301 -13.45 -0.92 6.13
CA VAL A 301 -13.22 -1.86 7.24
C VAL A 301 -12.69 -1.12 8.47
N GLY A 302 -11.77 -0.16 8.29
CA GLY A 302 -11.34 0.74 9.36
C GLY A 302 -12.52 1.50 9.97
N LYS A 303 -13.39 2.09 9.15
CA LYS A 303 -14.57 2.85 9.62
C LYS A 303 -15.64 1.97 10.29
N VAL A 304 -15.86 0.74 9.83
CA VAL A 304 -16.71 -0.24 10.52
C VAL A 304 -16.16 -0.57 11.90
N ARG A 305 -14.84 -0.78 12.04
CA ARG A 305 -14.19 -1.08 13.33
C ARG A 305 -14.15 0.14 14.28
N GLU A 306 -13.91 1.35 13.77
CA GLU A 306 -14.03 2.60 14.53
C GLU A 306 -15.46 2.79 15.07
N LEU A 307 -16.47 2.59 14.22
CA LEU A 307 -17.88 2.70 14.61
C LEU A 307 -18.30 1.58 15.59
N ALA A 308 -17.85 0.35 15.40
CA ALA A 308 -18.15 -0.77 16.31
C ALA A 308 -17.69 -0.46 17.75
N ALA A 309 -16.46 0.03 17.92
CA ALA A 309 -15.94 0.42 19.23
C ALA A 309 -16.69 1.62 19.83
N ALA A 310 -17.11 2.60 19.02
CA ALA A 310 -17.93 3.72 19.48
C ALA A 310 -19.34 3.28 19.92
N LEU A 311 -19.95 2.32 19.21
CA LEU A 311 -21.26 1.73 19.52
C LEU A 311 -21.26 0.83 20.77
N GLU A 312 -20.09 0.31 21.15
CA GLU A 312 -19.87 -0.41 22.41
C GLU A 312 -19.64 0.56 23.57
N ALA A 313 -18.92 1.66 23.34
CA ALA A 313 -18.64 2.69 24.34
C ALA A 313 -19.84 3.61 24.65
N ASP A 314 -20.67 3.94 23.64
CA ASP A 314 -21.94 4.66 23.81
C ASP A 314 -23.09 3.97 23.06
N PRO A 315 -23.74 2.96 23.68
CA PRO A 315 -24.96 2.37 23.14
C PRO A 315 -26.18 3.32 23.20
N ALA A 316 -26.15 4.40 23.97
CA ALA A 316 -27.29 5.31 24.09
C ALA A 316 -27.33 6.31 22.90
N GLY A 317 -26.17 6.85 22.52
CA GLY A 317 -25.97 7.68 21.34
C GLY A 317 -25.84 6.92 20.02
N GLY A 318 -25.97 5.59 20.02
CA GLY A 318 -25.57 4.73 18.89
C GLY A 318 -26.20 5.07 17.53
N GLN A 319 -27.46 5.52 17.49
CA GLN A 319 -28.07 5.96 16.22
C GLN A 319 -27.41 7.24 15.68
N ALA A 320 -27.02 8.19 16.53
CA ALA A 320 -26.31 9.39 16.10
C ALA A 320 -24.90 9.08 15.58
N LEU A 321 -24.22 8.08 16.16
CA LEU A 321 -22.95 7.57 15.64
C LEU A 321 -23.10 6.94 14.24
N ILE A 322 -24.19 6.19 14.00
CA ILE A 322 -24.54 5.63 12.68
C ILE A 322 -24.88 6.73 11.66
N ASP A 323 -25.66 7.75 12.06
CA ASP A 323 -26.10 8.81 11.17
C ASP A 323 -24.98 9.80 10.81
N ALA A 324 -24.01 9.99 11.71
CA ALA A 324 -22.79 10.77 11.47
C ALA A 324 -21.69 10.00 10.71
N SER A 325 -21.82 8.67 10.56
CA SER A 325 -20.76 7.85 9.99
C SER A 325 -20.63 7.95 8.45
N PRO A 326 -19.40 7.79 7.92
CA PRO A 326 -19.13 7.77 6.48
C PRO A 326 -19.79 6.56 5.81
N ARG A 327 -20.01 6.65 4.50
CA ARG A 327 -20.76 5.67 3.71
C ARG A 327 -19.93 5.14 2.55
N PHE A 328 -20.10 3.86 2.23
CA PHE A 328 -19.47 3.24 1.06
C PHE A 328 -20.52 2.60 0.16
N ARG A 329 -20.34 2.77 -1.15
CA ARG A 329 -21.10 2.06 -2.18
C ARG A 329 -20.20 1.56 -3.32
N GLY A 330 -20.06 0.25 -3.41
CA GLY A 330 -19.38 -0.42 -4.51
C GLY A 330 -20.37 -1.07 -5.47
N TYR A 331 -20.56 -0.49 -6.66
CA TYR A 331 -21.33 -1.11 -7.74
C TYR A 331 -20.39 -1.79 -8.73
N PHE A 332 -20.71 -3.00 -9.18
CA PHE A 332 -19.92 -3.71 -10.19
C PHE A 332 -20.83 -4.46 -11.17
N ALA A 333 -20.37 -4.64 -12.40
CA ALA A 333 -21.09 -5.43 -13.41
C ALA A 333 -21.08 -6.91 -13.00
N GLU A 334 -22.25 -7.55 -12.95
CA GLU A 334 -22.39 -8.96 -12.52
C GLU A 334 -21.46 -9.90 -13.30
N TRP A 335 -21.13 -9.55 -14.55
CA TRP A 335 -20.25 -10.29 -15.45
C TRP A 335 -19.09 -9.40 -15.94
N GLY A 336 -17.92 -9.55 -15.32
CA GLY A 336 -16.74 -8.76 -15.68
C GLY A 336 -15.48 -9.14 -14.90
N GLY A 337 -14.36 -8.48 -15.21
CA GLY A 337 -13.08 -8.68 -14.50
C GLY A 337 -13.10 -8.20 -13.04
N TYR A 338 -13.86 -7.14 -12.76
CA TYR A 338 -13.99 -6.50 -11.45
C TYR A 338 -14.81 -7.33 -10.44
N ARG A 339 -15.62 -8.27 -10.91
CA ARG A 339 -16.43 -9.19 -10.09
C ARG A 339 -15.63 -9.88 -8.98
N THR A 340 -14.41 -10.33 -9.26
CA THR A 340 -13.58 -11.00 -8.24
C THR A 340 -13.10 -10.01 -7.16
N PRO A 341 -12.44 -8.87 -7.49
CA PRO A 341 -12.15 -7.80 -6.53
C PRO A 341 -13.33 -7.37 -5.65
N TYR A 342 -14.53 -7.19 -6.21
CA TYR A 342 -15.71 -6.77 -5.43
C TYR A 342 -16.25 -7.88 -4.52
N ILE A 343 -16.19 -9.15 -4.93
CA ILE A 343 -16.51 -10.28 -4.05
C ILE A 343 -15.49 -10.41 -2.90
N THR A 344 -14.20 -10.18 -3.16
CA THR A 344 -13.17 -10.10 -2.11
C THR A 344 -13.47 -8.95 -1.13
N ALA A 345 -13.78 -7.76 -1.63
CA ALA A 345 -14.14 -6.62 -0.79
C ALA A 345 -15.42 -6.88 0.03
N ASN A 346 -16.41 -7.62 -0.49
CA ASN A 346 -17.61 -7.97 0.26
C ASN A 346 -17.31 -8.96 1.42
N ARG A 347 -16.27 -9.79 1.29
CA ARG A 347 -15.79 -10.68 2.35
C ARG A 347 -15.03 -9.93 3.43
N MET A 348 -14.19 -8.96 3.06
CA MET A 348 -13.53 -8.04 4.00
C MET A 348 -14.58 -7.28 4.83
N LEU A 349 -15.60 -6.73 4.15
CA LEU A 349 -16.71 -6.04 4.81
C LEU A 349 -17.47 -6.97 5.77
N LYS A 350 -17.83 -8.18 5.34
CA LYS A 350 -18.48 -9.20 6.19
C LYS A 350 -17.67 -9.50 7.46
N ARG A 351 -16.35 -9.65 7.35
CA ARG A 351 -15.45 -9.88 8.50
C ARG A 351 -15.45 -8.70 9.46
N ALA A 352 -15.38 -7.47 8.95
CA ALA A 352 -15.46 -6.27 9.78
C ALA A 352 -16.80 -6.13 10.51
N LEU A 353 -17.91 -6.41 9.82
CA LEU A 353 -19.26 -6.35 10.39
C LEU A 353 -19.49 -7.37 11.52
N ALA A 354 -18.72 -8.46 11.58
CA ALA A 354 -18.77 -9.41 12.69
C ALA A 354 -18.23 -8.83 14.02
N THR A 355 -17.59 -7.65 14.00
CA THR A 355 -17.16 -6.93 15.22
C THR A 355 -18.22 -5.93 15.73
N VAL A 356 -19.31 -5.70 14.99
CA VAL A 356 -20.37 -4.76 15.38
C VAL A 356 -21.27 -5.40 16.45
N PRO A 357 -21.57 -4.73 17.58
CA PRO A 357 -22.48 -5.27 18.58
C PRO A 357 -23.86 -5.57 17.99
N ALA A 358 -24.42 -6.75 18.31
CA ALA A 358 -25.54 -7.34 17.58
C ALA A 358 -26.77 -6.41 17.41
N ALA A 359 -27.09 -5.58 18.40
CA ALA A 359 -28.19 -4.61 18.35
C ALA A 359 -28.09 -3.55 17.22
N TRP A 360 -26.88 -3.34 16.67
CA TRP A 360 -26.61 -2.41 15.57
C TRP A 360 -26.46 -3.09 14.20
N THR A 361 -26.64 -4.42 14.16
CA THR A 361 -26.64 -5.22 12.93
C THR A 361 -28.08 -5.47 12.42
N LEU A 362 -28.20 -5.89 11.16
CA LEU A 362 -29.44 -6.43 10.58
C LEU A 362 -29.83 -7.79 11.18
N ALA A 363 -28.85 -8.55 11.70
CA ALA A 363 -29.10 -9.90 12.23
C ALA A 363 -29.61 -9.90 13.69
N GLY A 364 -29.14 -8.96 14.50
CA GLY A 364 -29.41 -8.90 15.95
C GLY A 364 -30.41 -7.84 16.40
N SER A 365 -31.17 -7.22 15.49
CA SER A 365 -32.11 -6.16 15.84
C SER A 365 -33.38 -6.14 14.99
N SER A 366 -34.46 -6.63 15.57
CA SER A 366 -35.82 -6.61 15.00
C SER A 366 -36.49 -5.25 15.23
N GLY A 367 -36.02 -4.19 14.55
CA GLY A 367 -36.59 -2.85 14.66
C GLY A 367 -36.30 -1.96 13.45
N PRO A 368 -37.15 -0.95 13.17
CA PRO A 368 -36.91 0.03 12.12
C PRO A 368 -35.70 0.91 12.46
N GLY A 369 -34.86 1.20 11.46
CA GLY A 369 -33.67 2.04 11.62
C GLY A 369 -32.56 1.70 10.61
N THR A 370 -31.52 2.54 10.62
CA THR A 370 -30.26 2.34 9.89
C THR A 370 -29.36 1.41 10.72
N LYS A 371 -28.80 0.37 10.09
CA LYS A 371 -27.81 -0.54 10.68
C LYS A 371 -26.45 -0.33 10.02
N VAL A 372 -25.38 -0.89 10.59
CA VAL A 372 -24.02 -0.66 10.05
C VAL A 372 -23.88 -1.23 8.62
N GLU A 373 -24.60 -2.31 8.29
CA GLU A 373 -24.69 -2.87 6.93
C GLU A 373 -25.51 -2.02 5.94
N ASP A 374 -26.15 -0.94 6.38
CA ASP A 374 -26.74 0.08 5.50
C ASP A 374 -25.72 1.16 5.11
N LEU A 375 -24.71 1.43 5.95
CA LEU A 375 -23.70 2.45 5.68
C LEU A 375 -22.69 1.99 4.62
N PHE A 376 -22.31 0.71 4.62
CA PHE A 376 -21.31 0.15 3.73
C PHE A 376 -21.91 -1.00 2.89
N ARG A 377 -21.90 -0.88 1.55
CA ARG A 377 -22.43 -1.94 0.66
C ARG A 377 -21.62 -2.18 -0.59
N ILE A 378 -21.75 -3.41 -1.08
CA ILE A 378 -21.47 -3.80 -2.46
C ILE A 378 -22.75 -4.30 -3.11
N VAL A 379 -22.99 -3.90 -4.35
CA VAL A 379 -24.18 -4.20 -5.15
C VAL A 379 -23.74 -4.75 -6.51
N ALA A 380 -24.25 -5.92 -6.87
CA ALA A 380 -24.10 -6.43 -8.24
C ALA A 380 -25.12 -5.72 -9.13
N VAL A 381 -24.67 -5.19 -10.25
CA VAL A 381 -25.55 -4.64 -11.29
C VAL A 381 -25.76 -5.72 -12.35
N PRO A 382 -26.99 -6.26 -12.51
CA PRO A 382 -27.30 -7.25 -13.54
C PRO A 382 -27.37 -6.60 -14.93
N GLY A 383 -27.27 -7.42 -15.99
CA GLY A 383 -27.41 -7.03 -17.40
C GLY A 383 -26.24 -6.21 -17.99
N VAL A 384 -25.75 -5.22 -17.24
CA VAL A 384 -24.76 -4.23 -17.69
C VAL A 384 -23.39 -4.81 -18.05
N ARG A 385 -22.62 -3.98 -18.77
CA ARG A 385 -21.18 -4.14 -18.97
C ARG A 385 -20.44 -3.11 -18.11
N HIS A 386 -19.13 -3.30 -17.97
CA HIS A 386 -18.21 -2.38 -17.27
C HIS A 386 -18.50 -0.90 -17.54
N GLU A 387 -18.64 -0.49 -18.80
CA GLU A 387 -18.85 0.92 -19.18
C GLU A 387 -20.31 1.42 -19.04
N THR A 388 -21.28 0.55 -18.72
CA THR A 388 -22.69 0.91 -18.46
C THR A 388 -23.13 0.66 -17.01
N VAL A 389 -22.18 0.35 -16.12
CA VAL A 389 -22.45 0.12 -14.69
C VAL A 389 -23.08 1.32 -13.99
N ILE A 390 -22.75 2.55 -14.43
CA ILE A 390 -23.23 3.81 -13.85
C ILE A 390 -24.70 4.09 -14.22
N SER A 391 -25.11 3.73 -15.43
CA SER A 391 -26.47 3.97 -15.96
C SER A 391 -27.48 2.89 -15.61
N LYS A 392 -27.03 1.67 -15.29
CA LYS A 392 -27.85 0.44 -15.34
C LYS A 392 -28.45 0.20 -16.74
N GLU A 393 -29.25 -0.86 -16.86
CA GLU A 393 -30.27 -1.01 -17.91
C GLU A 393 -31.60 -0.50 -17.32
N GLY A 394 -32.32 0.35 -18.04
CA GLY A 394 -33.56 0.96 -17.55
C GLY A 394 -33.78 2.40 -18.06
N PRO A 395 -34.72 3.15 -17.45
CA PRO A 395 -34.92 4.58 -17.72
C PRO A 395 -33.67 5.40 -17.38
N ALA A 396 -33.36 6.44 -18.16
CA ALA A 396 -32.16 7.27 -17.93
C ALA A 396 -32.16 8.07 -16.61
N THR A 397 -33.32 8.20 -15.96
CA THR A 397 -33.48 8.78 -14.62
C THR A 397 -33.06 7.83 -13.49
N GLU A 398 -32.95 6.54 -13.78
CA GLU A 398 -32.51 5.48 -12.87
C GLU A 398 -31.06 5.10 -13.19
N GLY A 399 -30.40 4.42 -12.25
CA GLY A 399 -29.02 3.98 -12.42
C GLY A 399 -28.24 3.95 -11.10
N ALA A 400 -27.03 3.40 -11.15
CA ALA A 400 -26.22 3.18 -9.95
C ALA A 400 -25.71 4.48 -9.31
N LEU A 401 -25.66 5.59 -10.07
CA LEU A 401 -25.40 6.92 -9.51
C LEU A 401 -26.63 7.45 -8.75
N ALA A 402 -27.84 7.27 -9.29
CA ALA A 402 -29.08 7.62 -8.60
C ALA A 402 -29.27 6.78 -7.33
N ASP A 403 -28.96 5.47 -7.37
CA ASP A 403 -28.92 4.61 -6.18
C ASP A 403 -27.92 5.15 -5.14
N ALA A 404 -26.67 5.42 -5.55
CA ALA A 404 -25.61 5.89 -4.64
C ALA A 404 -25.97 7.20 -3.94
N LEU A 405 -26.55 8.15 -4.70
CA LEU A 405 -26.97 9.45 -4.18
C LEU A 405 -28.22 9.32 -3.31
N THR A 406 -29.16 8.44 -3.63
CA THR A 406 -30.31 8.15 -2.77
C THR A 406 -29.84 7.54 -1.45
N ALA A 407 -28.96 6.53 -1.52
CA ALA A 407 -28.35 5.87 -0.37
C ALA A 407 -27.49 6.80 0.50
N SER A 408 -26.91 7.87 -0.06
CA SER A 408 -26.17 8.87 0.74
C SER A 408 -27.05 9.59 1.78
N THR A 409 -28.36 9.71 1.49
CA THR A 409 -29.38 10.36 2.31
C THR A 409 -30.39 9.39 2.93
N SER A 410 -30.51 8.17 2.40
CA SER A 410 -31.40 7.10 2.89
C SER A 410 -30.67 5.75 2.79
N PRO A 411 -29.76 5.42 3.73
CA PRO A 411 -28.83 4.29 3.56
C PRO A 411 -29.50 2.91 3.46
N THR A 412 -30.78 2.81 3.80
CA THR A 412 -31.60 1.60 3.70
C THR A 412 -32.13 1.34 2.28
N SER A 413 -32.08 2.31 1.36
CA SER A 413 -32.80 2.27 0.06
C SER A 413 -32.39 1.10 -0.85
N ASP A 414 -31.13 0.66 -0.77
CA ASP A 414 -30.58 -0.43 -1.57
C ASP A 414 -30.36 -1.73 -0.76
N ARG A 415 -31.01 -1.88 0.40
CA ARG A 415 -30.88 -3.05 1.29
C ARG A 415 -31.23 -4.37 0.59
N ALA A 416 -32.23 -4.37 -0.29
CA ALA A 416 -32.59 -5.54 -1.10
C ALA A 416 -31.66 -5.82 -2.29
N GLN A 417 -30.77 -4.87 -2.66
CA GLN A 417 -29.81 -5.00 -3.77
C GLN A 417 -28.41 -5.47 -3.31
N ALA A 418 -28.20 -5.64 -2.00
CA ALA A 418 -26.89 -5.97 -1.44
C ALA A 418 -26.38 -7.34 -1.91
N LEU A 419 -25.09 -7.41 -2.30
CA LEU A 419 -24.44 -8.64 -2.73
C LEU A 419 -24.41 -9.66 -1.56
N PRO A 420 -24.93 -10.90 -1.73
CA PRO A 420 -24.95 -11.90 -0.67
C PRO A 420 -23.59 -12.16 -0.03
N TRP A 421 -23.60 -12.34 1.29
CA TRP A 421 -22.41 -12.55 2.12
C TRP A 421 -21.67 -13.87 1.88
N ASP A 422 -22.17 -14.75 1.01
CA ASP A 422 -21.57 -16.01 0.58
C ASP A 422 -21.24 -16.03 -0.93
N ALA A 423 -21.41 -14.89 -1.62
CA ALA A 423 -21.21 -14.76 -3.07
C ALA A 423 -19.85 -15.32 -3.51
N ARG A 424 -19.88 -16.15 -4.57
CA ARG A 424 -18.73 -16.95 -5.03
C ARG A 424 -18.08 -16.36 -6.28
N THR A 425 -16.75 -16.36 -6.34
CA THR A 425 -15.97 -15.86 -7.48
C THR A 425 -16.15 -16.76 -8.73
N VAL A 426 -15.77 -16.29 -9.92
CA VAL A 426 -15.87 -17.11 -11.15
C VAL A 426 -15.01 -18.38 -11.06
N PRO A 427 -13.75 -18.35 -10.55
CA PRO A 427 -12.99 -19.56 -10.26
C PRO A 427 -13.70 -20.50 -9.28
N GLU A 428 -14.32 -20.01 -8.21
CA GLU A 428 -15.05 -20.85 -7.25
C GLU A 428 -16.31 -21.49 -7.84
N LEU A 429 -17.08 -20.75 -8.66
CA LEU A 429 -18.24 -21.29 -9.37
C LEU A 429 -17.82 -22.37 -10.39
N LYS A 430 -16.71 -22.15 -11.11
CA LYS A 430 -16.10 -23.16 -11.98
C LYS A 430 -15.58 -24.37 -11.17
N ALA A 431 -14.94 -24.15 -10.04
CA ALA A 431 -14.40 -25.19 -9.17
C ALA A 431 -15.50 -26.04 -8.51
N ALA A 432 -16.63 -25.44 -8.11
CA ALA A 432 -17.81 -26.16 -7.66
C ALA A 432 -18.39 -27.03 -8.79
N LYS A 433 -18.53 -26.46 -10.00
CA LYS A 433 -19.01 -27.18 -11.19
C LYS A 433 -18.04 -28.25 -11.70
N ALA A 434 -16.74 -28.15 -11.39
CA ALA A 434 -15.70 -29.13 -11.71
C ALA A 434 -15.57 -30.23 -10.65
N ARG A 435 -15.68 -29.90 -9.35
CA ARG A 435 -15.85 -30.90 -8.26
C ARG A 435 -17.06 -31.81 -8.50
N ALA A 436 -18.10 -31.28 -9.13
CA ALA A 436 -19.27 -32.05 -9.56
C ALA A 436 -19.08 -32.85 -10.87
N LYS A 437 -17.87 -32.91 -11.47
CA LYS A 437 -17.67 -33.47 -12.83
C LYS A 437 -16.36 -34.22 -13.15
N ALA A 438 -15.32 -34.26 -12.33
CA ALA A 438 -14.02 -34.84 -12.74
C ALA A 438 -13.26 -35.65 -11.65
N PRO A 439 -12.71 -36.84 -12.00
CA PRO A 439 -11.67 -37.55 -11.22
C PRO A 439 -10.28 -36.88 -11.28
N ALA A 440 -9.25 -37.56 -10.75
CA ALA A 440 -8.04 -36.92 -10.24
C ALA A 440 -6.71 -37.18 -11.00
N VAL A 441 -5.92 -36.10 -11.23
CA VAL A 441 -4.45 -35.99 -11.00
C VAL A 441 -3.53 -36.75 -12.05
N GLN A 442 -2.36 -36.31 -12.56
CA GLN A 442 -1.16 -35.54 -12.10
C GLN A 442 -0.56 -34.50 -13.14
N PRO A 443 0.49 -33.70 -12.77
CA PRO A 443 1.18 -32.68 -13.60
C PRO A 443 2.73 -32.85 -13.81
N LEU A 444 3.38 -31.95 -14.59
CA LEU A 444 4.84 -31.63 -14.73
C LEU A 444 4.99 -30.37 -15.66
N ALA A 445 6.09 -29.61 -15.90
CA ALA A 445 7.52 -29.55 -15.47
C ALA A 445 8.05 -28.06 -15.42
N VAL A 446 9.37 -27.79 -15.39
CA VAL A 446 10.01 -26.48 -14.98
C VAL A 446 11.40 -26.19 -15.67
N GLN A 447 11.92 -24.93 -15.62
CA GLN A 447 13.31 -24.39 -15.93
C GLN A 447 13.73 -24.10 -17.42
N ARG A 448 14.69 -23.21 -17.80
CA ARG A 448 15.24 -21.90 -17.28
C ARG A 448 16.32 -21.22 -18.20
N ASP A 449 16.81 -20.02 -17.79
CA ASP A 449 18.16 -19.37 -17.99
C ASP A 449 18.43 -18.24 -19.05
N ASP A 450 19.32 -17.27 -18.68
CA ASP A 450 19.79 -16.05 -19.38
C ASP A 450 21.29 -16.14 -19.84
N PRO A 451 21.92 -15.19 -20.61
CA PRO A 451 22.72 -14.10 -19.98
C PRO A 451 23.12 -12.79 -20.78
N ALA A 452 23.67 -11.79 -20.05
CA ALA A 452 24.75 -10.81 -20.39
C ALA A 452 24.51 -9.43 -21.11
N VAL A 453 25.47 -8.47 -20.91
CA VAL A 453 25.39 -6.99 -21.14
C VAL A 453 26.78 -6.33 -21.39
N PRO A 454 26.91 -5.17 -22.09
CA PRO A 454 27.68 -3.98 -21.61
C PRO A 454 27.00 -2.60 -21.94
N ALA A 455 26.95 -1.54 -21.10
CA ALA A 455 27.97 -0.61 -20.54
C ALA A 455 28.43 0.53 -21.52
N ALA A 456 28.65 1.82 -21.17
CA ALA A 456 28.37 2.67 -19.96
C ALA A 456 28.63 4.19 -20.27
N ALA A 457 28.59 5.08 -19.23
CA ALA A 457 29.10 6.50 -19.10
C ALA A 457 28.03 7.55 -18.61
N PRO A 458 28.37 8.82 -18.20
CA PRO A 458 28.22 9.26 -16.78
C PRO A 458 27.48 10.62 -16.60
N ALA A 459 27.57 11.33 -15.45
CA ALA A 459 26.97 11.03 -14.15
C ALA A 459 26.76 12.35 -13.34
N LYS A 460 25.74 12.42 -12.47
CA LYS A 460 25.51 13.47 -11.44
C LYS A 460 24.71 12.85 -10.27
N PRO A 461 24.75 13.42 -9.04
CA PRO A 461 24.31 12.73 -7.82
C PRO A 461 22.81 12.36 -7.84
N ARG A 462 22.48 11.24 -7.18
CA ARG A 462 21.21 10.52 -7.37
C ARG A 462 20.67 10.03 -6.03
N ALA A 463 19.38 10.25 -5.79
CA ALA A 463 18.67 9.71 -4.63
C ALA A 463 18.58 8.16 -4.66
N THR A 464 18.19 7.58 -3.51
CA THR A 464 18.28 6.14 -3.21
C THR A 464 17.67 5.21 -4.26
N THR A 465 18.33 4.07 -4.49
CA THR A 465 18.05 3.17 -5.61
C THR A 465 17.13 2.00 -5.25
N TRP A 466 16.06 2.25 -4.49
CA TRP A 466 15.05 1.23 -4.21
C TRP A 466 14.21 0.89 -5.45
N LYS A 467 13.87 -0.39 -5.62
CA LYS A 467 13.12 -0.92 -6.77
C LYS A 467 12.05 -1.90 -6.32
N THR A 468 10.83 -1.76 -6.83
CA THR A 468 9.74 -2.74 -6.63
C THR A 468 10.19 -4.16 -6.96
N SER A 469 9.94 -5.12 -6.07
CA SER A 469 10.52 -6.47 -6.11
C SER A 469 9.58 -7.58 -5.64
N ASP A 470 8.27 -7.29 -5.62
CA ASP A 470 7.08 -8.13 -5.39
C ASP A 470 7.37 -9.55 -4.84
N ALA A 471 6.96 -9.78 -3.59
CA ALA A 471 7.10 -11.07 -2.94
C ALA A 471 5.78 -11.86 -2.83
N ALA A 472 4.66 -11.39 -3.39
CA ALA A 472 3.32 -11.93 -3.09
C ALA A 472 3.17 -13.44 -3.34
N SER A 473 3.87 -14.00 -4.34
CA SER A 473 3.91 -15.44 -4.62
C SER A 473 4.47 -16.30 -3.49
N ASP A 474 5.37 -15.72 -2.69
CA ASP A 474 6.15 -16.45 -1.70
C ASP A 474 5.39 -16.53 -0.35
N TYR A 475 4.47 -15.60 -0.13
CA TYR A 475 3.70 -15.44 1.12
C TYR A 475 2.22 -15.81 0.96
N ALA A 476 1.66 -15.78 -0.25
CA ALA A 476 0.27 -16.18 -0.49
C ALA A 476 0.02 -17.67 -0.22
N LEU A 477 -1.12 -17.95 0.44
CA LEU A 477 -1.61 -19.31 0.62
C LEU A 477 -2.01 -19.88 -0.76
N THR A 478 -1.32 -20.95 -1.20
CA THR A 478 -1.61 -21.56 -2.50
C THR A 478 -2.73 -22.59 -2.41
N THR A 479 -3.39 -22.89 -3.53
CA THR A 479 -4.38 -23.99 -3.58
C THR A 479 -3.80 -25.33 -3.10
N ALA A 480 -2.50 -25.57 -3.33
CA ALA A 480 -1.82 -26.76 -2.83
C ALA A 480 -1.65 -26.74 -1.30
N ASP A 481 -1.33 -25.59 -0.71
CA ASP A 481 -1.28 -25.41 0.74
C ASP A 481 -2.69 -25.59 1.35
N THR A 482 -3.75 -25.03 0.74
CA THR A 482 -5.15 -25.23 1.17
C THR A 482 -5.59 -26.69 1.08
N THR A 483 -5.25 -27.39 -0.01
CA THR A 483 -5.55 -28.82 -0.17
C THR A 483 -4.82 -29.66 0.86
N LEU A 484 -3.54 -29.37 1.16
CA LEU A 484 -2.75 -30.06 2.18
C LEU A 484 -3.32 -29.86 3.60
N LEU A 485 -3.73 -28.63 3.94
CA LEU A 485 -4.36 -28.35 5.23
C LEU A 485 -5.76 -28.97 5.35
N GLY A 486 -6.48 -29.11 4.24
CA GLY A 486 -7.78 -29.78 4.18
C GLY A 486 -7.70 -31.33 4.13
N SER A 487 -6.57 -31.90 3.72
CA SER A 487 -6.34 -33.36 3.67
C SER A 487 -5.77 -33.94 4.97
N GLN A 488 -5.72 -33.15 6.04
CA GLN A 488 -5.16 -33.52 7.35
C GLN A 488 -5.94 -32.80 8.46
N THR A 489 -6.21 -33.48 9.57
CA THR A 489 -6.71 -32.86 10.80
C THR A 489 -5.59 -32.12 11.55
N ALA A 490 -5.97 -31.31 12.54
CA ALA A 490 -5.01 -30.70 13.46
C ALA A 490 -4.27 -31.77 14.30
N ALA A 491 -4.94 -32.87 14.64
CA ALA A 491 -4.38 -33.99 15.40
C ALA A 491 -3.32 -34.75 14.59
N GLU A 492 -3.59 -35.08 13.33
CA GLU A 492 -2.60 -35.72 12.45
C GLU A 492 -1.38 -34.81 12.24
N ARG A 493 -1.59 -33.50 12.00
CA ARG A 493 -0.49 -32.52 11.94
C ARG A 493 0.29 -32.41 13.25
N ALA A 494 -0.30 -32.70 14.41
CA ALA A 494 0.40 -32.75 15.69
C ALA A 494 1.20 -34.05 15.83
N ALA A 495 0.61 -35.20 15.47
CA ALA A 495 1.26 -36.50 15.47
C ALA A 495 2.47 -36.56 14.50
N ASP A 496 2.32 -36.05 13.27
CA ASP A 496 3.41 -35.93 12.30
C ASP A 496 4.57 -35.09 12.84
N ARG A 497 4.28 -33.98 13.54
CA ARG A 497 5.28 -33.12 14.18
C ARG A 497 5.96 -33.82 15.37
N ALA A 498 5.22 -34.55 16.19
CA ALA A 498 5.77 -35.32 17.30
C ALA A 498 6.67 -36.47 16.80
N ALA A 499 6.31 -37.10 15.68
CA ALA A 499 7.10 -38.13 15.00
C ALA A 499 8.36 -37.58 14.29
N PHE A 500 8.46 -36.27 14.07
CA PHE A 500 9.55 -35.65 13.30
C PHE A 500 10.40 -34.67 14.13
N GLY A 501 11.29 -35.23 14.95
CA GLY A 501 12.19 -34.49 15.83
C GLY A 501 13.66 -34.40 15.36
N THR A 502 14.51 -33.96 16.28
CA THR A 502 15.97 -33.86 16.09
C THR A 502 16.65 -35.21 15.87
N ALA A 503 16.09 -36.30 16.41
CA ALA A 503 16.55 -37.66 16.17
C ALA A 503 16.38 -38.06 14.70
N GLN A 504 15.18 -37.87 14.13
CA GLN A 504 14.86 -38.15 12.74
C GLN A 504 15.71 -37.30 11.78
N LEU A 505 15.86 -36.01 12.04
CA LEU A 505 16.77 -35.13 11.30
C LEU A 505 18.23 -35.61 11.35
N SER A 506 18.68 -36.16 12.48
CA SER A 506 20.04 -36.71 12.62
C SER A 506 20.20 -38.04 11.89
N ARG A 507 19.17 -38.89 11.90
CA ARG A 507 19.14 -40.16 11.16
C ARG A 507 19.13 -39.94 9.64
N ILE A 508 18.35 -38.99 9.12
CA ILE A 508 18.41 -38.54 7.71
C ILE A 508 19.83 -38.13 7.34
N ARG A 509 20.49 -37.30 8.17
CA ARG A 509 21.89 -36.87 7.93
C ARG A 509 22.87 -38.03 7.94
N ALA A 510 22.70 -39.00 8.84
CA ALA A 510 23.54 -40.19 8.93
C ALA A 510 23.38 -41.09 7.69
N LEU A 511 22.14 -41.40 7.30
CA LEU A 511 21.81 -42.21 6.12
C LEU A 511 22.25 -41.53 4.82
N THR A 512 22.02 -40.21 4.68
CA THR A 512 22.50 -39.42 3.51
C THR A 512 24.03 -39.37 3.45
N LYS A 513 24.74 -39.42 4.59
CA LYS A 513 26.21 -39.52 4.65
C LYS A 513 26.70 -40.94 4.36
N ALA A 514 25.93 -41.97 4.71
CA ALA A 514 26.22 -43.37 4.40
C ALA A 514 26.03 -43.66 2.89
N ALA A 515 24.95 -43.17 2.28
CA ALA A 515 24.67 -43.29 0.84
C ALA A 515 25.77 -42.66 -0.06
N LYS A 516 26.49 -41.65 0.46
CA LYS A 516 27.67 -41.05 -0.21
C LYS A 516 28.97 -41.85 -0.03
N LYS A 517 28.96 -42.92 0.75
CA LYS A 517 30.14 -43.76 1.08
C LYS A 517 29.98 -45.22 0.67
N ARG A 518 28.75 -45.73 0.62
CA ARG A 518 28.39 -47.08 0.16
C ARG A 518 26.95 -47.08 -0.33
N ALA A 519 26.57 -48.14 -1.05
CA ALA A 519 25.15 -48.45 -1.22
C ALA A 519 24.48 -48.62 0.16
N LEU A 520 23.25 -48.13 0.28
CA LEU A 520 22.37 -48.45 1.40
C LEU A 520 21.80 -49.85 1.21
N ILE A 521 21.52 -50.56 2.31
CA ILE A 521 20.70 -51.78 2.25
C ILE A 521 19.22 -51.40 1.99
N PRO A 522 18.35 -52.32 1.55
CA PRO A 522 16.95 -52.01 1.25
C PRO A 522 16.22 -51.32 2.42
N GLU A 523 16.47 -51.76 3.65
CA GLU A 523 15.88 -51.26 4.89
C GLU A 523 16.29 -49.80 5.15
N GLU A 524 17.58 -49.48 5.01
CA GLU A 524 18.13 -48.12 5.12
C GLU A 524 17.63 -47.19 4.00
N THR A 525 17.34 -47.75 2.82
CA THR A 525 16.82 -47.01 1.65
C THR A 525 15.36 -46.62 1.87
N THR A 526 14.55 -47.56 2.36
CA THR A 526 13.16 -47.32 2.79
C THR A 526 13.12 -46.33 3.94
N GLU A 527 13.92 -46.53 5.00
CA GLU A 527 13.98 -45.63 6.16
C GLU A 527 14.37 -44.19 5.76
N LEU A 528 15.37 -44.02 4.87
CA LEU A 528 15.74 -42.70 4.38
C LEU A 528 14.60 -42.05 3.57
N THR A 529 13.87 -42.84 2.77
CA THR A 529 12.74 -42.38 1.96
C THR A 529 11.57 -41.95 2.83
N ASP A 530 11.17 -42.78 3.81
CA ASP A 530 10.05 -42.49 4.72
C ASP A 530 10.35 -41.29 5.62
N LEU A 531 11.57 -41.18 6.14
CA LEU A 531 11.99 -40.01 6.94
C LEU A 531 12.04 -38.73 6.08
N GLN A 532 12.41 -38.82 4.78
CA GLN A 532 12.34 -37.68 3.86
C GLN A 532 10.89 -37.32 3.49
N ALA A 533 10.00 -38.30 3.34
CA ALA A 533 8.57 -38.09 3.09
C ALA A 533 7.89 -37.43 4.30
N LEU A 534 8.12 -37.95 5.51
CA LEU A 534 7.63 -37.36 6.77
C LEU A 534 8.17 -35.93 6.97
N ARG A 535 9.48 -35.71 6.74
CA ARG A 535 10.07 -34.37 6.75
C ARG A 535 9.33 -33.43 5.80
N THR A 536 9.11 -33.85 4.57
CA THR A 536 8.45 -33.06 3.52
C THR A 536 6.99 -32.77 3.87
N LYS A 537 6.27 -33.75 4.43
CA LYS A 537 4.90 -33.62 4.95
C LYS A 537 4.82 -32.53 6.03
N VAL A 538 5.72 -32.60 7.02
CA VAL A 538 5.79 -31.66 8.16
C VAL A 538 6.25 -30.26 7.73
N GLU A 539 7.28 -30.15 6.90
CA GLU A 539 7.78 -28.85 6.40
C GLU A 539 6.73 -28.15 5.51
N ASN A 540 6.03 -28.89 4.64
CA ASN A 540 4.93 -28.33 3.83
C ASN A 540 3.73 -27.91 4.70
N ALA A 541 3.29 -28.74 5.64
CA ALA A 541 2.15 -28.43 6.50
C ALA A 541 2.43 -27.22 7.40
N ASN A 542 3.65 -27.11 7.95
CA ASN A 542 4.07 -25.93 8.71
C ASN A 542 4.14 -24.67 7.85
N ARG A 543 4.71 -24.74 6.63
CA ARG A 543 4.73 -23.57 5.71
C ARG A 543 3.31 -23.13 5.36
N ALA A 544 2.40 -24.07 5.09
CA ALA A 544 1.00 -23.78 4.80
C ALA A 544 0.35 -23.04 5.99
N LEU A 545 0.47 -23.55 7.22
CA LEU A 545 -0.01 -22.89 8.43
C LEU A 545 0.58 -21.47 8.59
N ARG A 546 1.89 -21.27 8.36
CA ARG A 546 2.52 -19.95 8.49
C ARG A 546 2.12 -18.97 7.37
N ARG A 547 1.69 -19.46 6.20
CA ARG A 547 1.04 -18.62 5.18
C ARG A 547 -0.38 -18.23 5.59
N THR A 548 -1.13 -19.13 6.23
CA THR A 548 -2.42 -18.80 6.85
C THR A 548 -2.25 -17.75 7.95
N ASP A 549 -1.28 -17.90 8.87
CA ASP A 549 -0.97 -16.88 9.88
C ASP A 549 -0.64 -15.50 9.25
N VAL A 550 0.10 -15.45 8.14
CA VAL A 550 0.40 -14.20 7.42
C VAL A 550 -0.84 -13.58 6.78
N GLU A 551 -1.73 -14.38 6.20
CA GLU A 551 -2.98 -13.90 5.60
C GLU A 551 -3.94 -13.36 6.67
N GLU A 552 -4.03 -14.04 7.82
CA GLU A 552 -4.85 -13.64 8.97
C GLU A 552 -4.31 -12.34 9.61
N ILE A 553 -3.01 -12.27 9.93
CA ILE A 553 -2.38 -11.08 10.51
C ILE A 553 -2.51 -9.86 9.59
N LEU A 554 -2.43 -10.03 8.27
CA LEU A 554 -2.61 -8.92 7.34
C LEU A 554 -4.07 -8.47 7.23
N ASP A 555 -5.04 -9.38 7.21
CA ASP A 555 -6.48 -9.03 7.20
C ASP A 555 -6.90 -8.31 8.50
N ASP A 556 -6.36 -8.74 9.65
CA ASP A 556 -6.53 -8.04 10.93
C ASP A 556 -5.87 -6.66 10.93
N ALA A 557 -4.68 -6.52 10.32
CA ALA A 557 -4.04 -5.21 10.10
C ALA A 557 -4.76 -4.32 9.06
N GLY A 558 -5.73 -4.87 8.30
CA GLY A 558 -6.49 -4.16 7.27
C GLY A 558 -5.86 -4.18 5.88
N PHE A 559 -4.94 -5.10 5.60
CA PHE A 559 -4.23 -5.27 4.34
C PHE A 559 -4.58 -6.62 3.67
N THR A 560 -4.03 -6.85 2.47
CA THR A 560 -4.06 -8.17 1.83
C THR A 560 -2.64 -8.61 1.50
N VAL A 561 -2.40 -9.92 1.42
CA VAL A 561 -1.08 -10.47 1.06
C VAL A 561 -0.59 -9.89 -0.28
N ALA A 562 -1.45 -9.82 -1.29
CA ALA A 562 -1.09 -9.30 -2.61
C ALA A 562 -0.78 -7.78 -2.61
N GLY A 563 -1.47 -6.99 -1.78
CA GLY A 563 -1.14 -5.57 -1.61
C GLY A 563 0.18 -5.39 -0.86
N TRP A 564 0.25 -5.91 0.36
CA TRP A 564 1.39 -5.74 1.27
C TRP A 564 2.71 -6.24 0.65
N TYR A 565 2.71 -7.43 0.05
CA TYR A 565 3.94 -7.98 -0.52
C TYR A 565 4.27 -7.45 -1.94
N GLY A 566 3.34 -6.73 -2.57
CA GLY A 566 3.60 -5.97 -3.80
C GLY A 566 4.49 -4.74 -3.56
N ASP A 567 4.31 -4.09 -2.40
CA ASP A 567 5.08 -2.91 -1.96
C ASP A 567 6.46 -3.25 -1.36
N ILE A 568 6.94 -4.50 -1.55
CA ILE A 568 8.29 -4.90 -1.18
C ILE A 568 9.31 -4.37 -2.19
N GLN A 569 10.26 -3.60 -1.70
CA GLN A 569 11.34 -2.99 -2.47
C GLN A 569 12.69 -3.68 -2.21
N LYS A 570 13.56 -3.69 -3.22
CA LYS A 570 14.97 -4.10 -3.11
C LYS A 570 15.87 -2.90 -3.42
N GLY A 571 16.83 -2.64 -2.54
CA GLY A 571 17.76 -1.52 -2.63
C GLY A 571 18.97 -1.75 -1.72
N SER A 572 19.43 -0.69 -1.06
CA SER A 572 20.55 -0.74 -0.12
C SER A 572 20.45 0.38 0.91
N PHE A 573 21.06 0.16 2.07
CA PHE A 573 21.33 1.17 3.10
C PHE A 573 22.83 1.18 3.40
N LEU A 574 23.48 2.34 3.28
CA LEU A 574 24.94 2.52 3.44
C LEU A 574 25.76 1.51 2.63
N GLY A 575 25.32 1.23 1.39
CA GLY A 575 25.91 0.22 0.51
C GLY A 575 25.58 -1.25 0.83
N VAL A 576 24.94 -1.55 1.97
CA VAL A 576 24.50 -2.91 2.35
C VAL A 576 23.17 -3.23 1.64
N PRO A 577 23.08 -4.29 0.81
CA PRO A 577 21.84 -4.62 0.10
C PRO A 577 20.72 -5.14 1.02
N ALA A 578 19.47 -4.77 0.72
CA ALA A 578 18.29 -5.26 1.44
C ALA A 578 17.03 -5.36 0.55
N LYS A 579 16.12 -6.27 0.89
CA LYS A 579 14.74 -6.43 0.40
C LYS A 579 13.75 -6.26 1.56
N VAL A 580 13.00 -5.16 1.60
CA VAL A 580 12.12 -4.75 2.72
C VAL A 580 10.81 -4.13 2.21
N HIS A 581 9.82 -3.91 3.08
CA HIS A 581 8.60 -3.16 2.73
C HIS A 581 8.92 -1.68 2.48
N THR A 582 8.16 -0.99 1.60
CA THR A 582 8.36 0.43 1.30
C THR A 582 8.52 1.27 2.57
N SER A 583 7.65 1.09 3.56
CA SER A 583 7.69 1.84 4.82
C SER A 583 9.03 1.74 5.57
N LEU A 584 9.75 0.62 5.46
CA LEU A 584 11.09 0.46 6.03
C LEU A 584 12.17 1.01 5.07
N ALA A 585 12.03 0.82 3.75
CA ALA A 585 12.91 1.46 2.76
C ALA A 585 12.90 3.00 2.87
N ASP A 586 11.76 3.59 3.21
CA ASP A 586 11.58 5.01 3.46
C ASP A 586 12.35 5.45 4.72
N ARG A 587 12.31 4.68 5.83
CA ARG A 587 13.07 4.99 7.06
C ARG A 587 14.59 4.80 6.88
N LEU A 588 14.99 3.74 6.16
CA LEU A 588 16.38 3.54 5.76
C LEU A 588 16.88 4.68 4.87
N THR A 589 16.05 5.18 3.95
CA THR A 589 16.38 6.36 3.12
C THR A 589 16.51 7.63 3.96
N GLN A 590 15.63 7.83 4.96
CA GLN A 590 15.71 8.96 5.89
C GLN A 590 17.02 8.94 6.69
N ALA A 591 17.38 7.80 7.27
CA ALA A 591 18.63 7.62 8.02
C ALA A 591 19.88 7.78 7.14
N GLU A 592 19.89 7.21 5.93
CA GLU A 592 21.01 7.36 4.98
C GLU A 592 21.17 8.82 4.54
N THR A 593 20.06 9.53 4.27
CA THR A 593 20.08 10.95 3.89
C THR A 593 20.62 11.82 5.01
N ALA A 594 20.28 11.53 6.28
CA ALA A 594 20.81 12.24 7.44
C ALA A 594 22.33 12.03 7.57
N LEU A 595 22.81 10.78 7.53
CA LEU A 595 24.24 10.45 7.67
C LEU A 595 25.10 11.01 6.54
N VAL A 596 24.61 10.94 5.28
CA VAL A 596 25.33 11.48 4.12
C VAL A 596 25.34 13.01 4.12
N GLY A 597 24.30 13.66 4.66
CA GLY A 597 24.17 15.11 4.71
C GLY A 597 24.82 15.79 5.93
N ASP A 598 25.15 15.05 6.99
CA ASP A 598 25.80 15.58 8.18
C ASP A 598 27.32 15.74 7.97
N ALA A 599 27.79 16.99 7.92
CA ALA A 599 29.21 17.32 7.71
C ALA A 599 30.14 16.94 8.88
N ALA A 600 29.62 16.64 10.07
CA ALA A 600 30.41 16.11 11.19
C ALA A 600 30.59 14.58 11.08
N VAL A 601 29.64 13.89 10.44
CA VAL A 601 29.71 12.43 10.16
C VAL A 601 30.43 12.16 8.83
N ASN A 602 30.20 12.99 7.82
CA ASN A 602 30.67 12.87 6.46
C ASN A 602 31.46 14.12 5.99
N PRO A 603 32.59 14.48 6.63
CA PRO A 603 33.36 15.68 6.27
C PRO A 603 33.98 15.62 4.87
N SER A 604 34.16 14.42 4.31
CA SER A 604 34.65 14.18 2.94
C SER A 604 33.61 14.49 1.86
N GLY A 605 32.31 14.47 2.19
CA GLY A 605 31.23 14.44 1.21
C GLY A 605 31.14 13.12 0.43
N ASP A 606 31.51 12.01 1.08
CA ASP A 606 31.50 10.65 0.52
C ASP A 606 30.08 10.20 0.14
N ASP A 607 29.97 9.30 -0.86
CA ASP A 607 28.70 8.66 -1.19
C ASP A 607 28.26 7.65 -0.12
N ALA A 608 26.97 7.29 -0.08
CA ALA A 608 26.41 6.42 0.95
C ALA A 608 27.14 5.07 1.11
N LYS A 609 27.73 4.52 0.05
CA LYS A 609 28.48 3.27 0.11
C LYS A 609 29.88 3.48 0.69
N THR A 610 30.53 4.58 0.31
CA THR A 610 31.87 4.95 0.76
C THR A 610 31.84 5.37 2.23
N LEU A 611 30.89 6.23 2.59
CA LEU A 611 30.57 6.54 3.98
C LEU A 611 30.18 5.29 4.77
N GLY A 612 29.39 4.39 4.18
CA GLY A 612 29.05 3.10 4.81
C GLY A 612 30.28 2.29 5.22
N ALA A 613 31.27 2.17 4.33
CA ALA A 613 32.53 1.49 4.66
C ALA A 613 33.30 2.22 5.79
N THR A 614 33.31 3.55 5.80
CA THR A 614 33.90 4.36 6.89
C THR A 614 33.15 4.20 8.22
N LEU A 615 31.84 3.96 8.19
CA LEU A 615 30.98 3.65 9.35
C LEU A 615 30.92 2.15 9.68
N GLY A 616 31.88 1.35 9.18
CA GLY A 616 31.98 -0.09 9.48
C GLY A 616 30.89 -0.97 8.86
N MET A 617 30.05 -0.45 7.97
CA MET A 617 28.96 -1.19 7.33
C MET A 617 29.51 -2.15 6.27
N TYR A 618 29.22 -3.45 6.41
CA TYR A 618 29.63 -4.47 5.45
C TYR A 618 28.46 -5.28 4.91
N GLY A 619 28.67 -5.88 3.72
CA GLY A 619 27.63 -6.38 2.81
C GLY A 619 26.85 -7.63 3.24
N THR A 620 26.50 -7.76 4.53
CA THR A 620 25.70 -8.85 5.08
C THR A 620 24.60 -8.32 6.02
N ALA A 621 23.46 -7.97 5.42
CA ALA A 621 22.20 -7.81 6.15
C ALA A 621 21.39 -9.12 6.16
N SER A 622 20.35 -9.18 7.00
CA SER A 622 19.26 -10.14 6.86
C SER A 622 17.91 -9.42 6.91
N ASP A 623 17.09 -9.60 5.89
CA ASP A 623 16.01 -8.69 5.51
C ASP A 623 14.65 -9.43 5.50
N LEU A 624 13.85 -9.36 4.43
CA LEU A 624 12.59 -10.11 4.28
C LEU A 624 12.81 -11.64 4.41
N ARG A 625 12.25 -12.26 5.46
CA ARG A 625 12.39 -13.70 5.77
C ARG A 625 11.09 -14.46 5.50
N ALA A 626 11.19 -15.69 4.99
CA ALA A 626 10.04 -16.57 4.80
C ALA A 626 9.26 -16.81 6.11
N PRO A 627 7.92 -17.02 6.08
CA PRO A 627 7.06 -17.01 7.27
C PRO A 627 7.53 -17.93 8.41
N LYS A 628 7.98 -17.29 9.49
CA LYS A 628 8.52 -17.96 10.68
C LYS A 628 8.28 -17.10 11.93
N ASN A 629 8.11 -17.78 13.06
CA ASN A 629 8.14 -17.16 14.37
C ASN A 629 9.42 -16.36 14.63
N ALA A 630 9.29 -15.31 15.44
CA ALA A 630 10.42 -14.67 16.10
C ALA A 630 11.21 -15.70 16.93
N VAL A 631 12.52 -15.52 17.04
CA VAL A 631 13.35 -16.37 17.92
C VAL A 631 12.89 -16.17 19.36
N GLY A 632 12.65 -17.26 20.09
CA GLY A 632 12.09 -17.22 21.44
C GLY A 632 10.62 -16.80 21.54
N GLY A 633 9.91 -16.57 20.42
CA GLY A 633 8.54 -16.05 20.40
C GLY A 633 7.49 -16.99 19.79
N SER A 634 6.24 -16.84 20.23
CA SER A 634 5.05 -17.50 19.69
C SER A 634 4.47 -16.79 18.44
N SER A 635 4.68 -15.48 18.32
CA SER A 635 4.30 -14.66 17.14
C SER A 635 5.23 -14.85 15.93
N LEU A 636 4.73 -14.55 14.73
CA LEU A 636 5.57 -14.32 13.54
C LEU A 636 6.59 -13.18 13.77
N SER A 637 7.74 -13.25 13.10
CA SER A 637 8.79 -12.22 13.10
C SER A 637 8.41 -11.04 12.20
N LEU A 638 8.81 -9.80 12.54
CA LEU A 638 8.62 -8.61 11.71
C LEU A 638 9.38 -8.68 10.36
N HIS A 639 10.47 -9.48 10.29
CA HIS A 639 11.10 -9.83 9.01
C HIS A 639 10.16 -10.54 8.05
N THR A 640 9.14 -11.26 8.55
CA THR A 640 8.14 -11.91 7.69
C THR A 640 7.45 -10.89 6.80
N PHE A 641 7.16 -9.72 7.35
CA PHE A 641 6.40 -8.64 6.71
C PHE A 641 7.30 -7.62 6.02
N GLY A 642 8.62 -7.82 5.99
CA GLY A 642 9.58 -6.83 5.50
C GLY A 642 9.71 -5.59 6.38
N LEU A 643 9.32 -5.66 7.66
CA LEU A 643 9.34 -4.58 8.64
C LEU A 643 10.54 -4.65 9.61
N ALA A 644 11.54 -5.47 9.30
CA ALA A 644 12.79 -5.55 10.07
C ALA A 644 14.00 -5.86 9.18
N VAL A 645 15.17 -5.45 9.64
CA VAL A 645 16.48 -5.74 9.05
C VAL A 645 17.52 -5.95 10.15
N ASP A 646 18.34 -6.98 9.99
CA ASP A 646 19.52 -7.22 10.84
C ASP A 646 20.75 -6.71 10.10
N LEU A 647 21.52 -5.81 10.72
CA LEU A 647 22.70 -5.17 10.11
C LEU A 647 24.00 -5.71 10.70
N ASN A 648 25.07 -5.80 9.87
CA ASN A 648 26.38 -6.33 10.26
C ASN A 648 26.29 -7.66 11.05
N TYR A 649 25.43 -8.59 10.62
CA TYR A 649 25.01 -9.73 11.47
C TYR A 649 26.15 -10.64 11.94
N LYS A 650 27.29 -10.67 11.22
CA LYS A 650 28.44 -11.51 11.55
C LYS A 650 29.22 -11.03 12.78
N GLY A 651 29.33 -9.72 12.98
CA GLY A 651 30.03 -9.14 14.12
C GLY A 651 29.13 -8.90 15.33
N ASN A 652 27.81 -8.93 15.12
CA ASN A 652 26.77 -8.63 16.10
C ASN A 652 25.96 -9.90 16.46
N PRO A 653 26.50 -10.84 17.26
CA PRO A 653 25.81 -12.07 17.64
C PRO A 653 24.57 -11.83 18.51
N PHE A 654 23.55 -12.68 18.35
CA PHE A 654 22.34 -12.66 19.17
C PHE A 654 22.64 -13.30 20.54
N LEU A 655 23.08 -12.50 21.50
CA LEU A 655 23.52 -12.94 22.83
C LEU A 655 22.39 -13.63 23.60
N GLY A 656 22.67 -14.79 24.22
CA GLY A 656 21.71 -15.58 25.02
C GLY A 656 20.86 -16.58 24.21
N ASN A 657 20.86 -16.50 22.88
CA ASN A 657 20.06 -17.34 21.98
C ASN A 657 20.45 -18.84 22.05
N GLN A 658 21.69 -19.16 22.37
CA GLN A 658 22.21 -20.53 22.55
C GLN A 658 22.47 -20.87 24.03
N GLY A 659 21.90 -20.11 24.96
CA GLY A 659 22.05 -20.27 26.41
C GLY A 659 22.85 -19.14 27.05
N LYS A 660 22.91 -19.13 28.38
CA LYS A 660 23.46 -18.00 29.15
C LYS A 660 24.97 -17.78 29.02
N THR A 661 25.74 -18.70 28.44
CA THR A 661 27.21 -18.66 28.45
C THR A 661 27.80 -17.34 27.96
N ALA A 662 27.32 -16.76 26.85
CA ALA A 662 27.84 -15.46 26.39
C ALA A 662 27.47 -14.30 27.34
N PRO A 663 26.20 -14.10 27.72
CA PRO A 663 25.83 -13.16 28.79
C PRO A 663 26.63 -13.31 30.10
N ASP A 664 26.78 -14.53 30.61
CA ASP A 664 27.49 -14.80 31.87
C ASP A 664 28.99 -14.43 31.76
N VAL A 665 29.62 -14.66 30.61
CA VAL A 665 31.01 -14.24 30.33
C VAL A 665 31.11 -12.72 30.23
N VAL A 666 30.17 -12.04 29.57
CA VAL A 666 30.15 -10.57 29.48
C VAL A 666 29.95 -9.93 30.86
N ALA A 667 29.12 -10.53 31.71
CA ALA A 667 28.95 -10.11 33.11
C ALA A 667 30.24 -10.29 33.93
N ARG A 668 31.01 -11.38 33.73
CA ARG A 668 32.35 -11.54 34.33
C ARG A 668 33.37 -10.54 33.80
N ALA A 669 33.40 -10.34 32.48
CA ALA A 669 34.32 -9.41 31.83
C ALA A 669 34.14 -7.97 32.34
N THR A 670 32.89 -7.52 32.45
CA THR A 670 32.55 -6.20 33.03
C THR A 670 32.85 -6.16 34.53
N SER A 671 32.48 -7.19 35.31
CA SER A 671 32.85 -7.31 36.73
C SER A 671 34.37 -7.12 36.99
N LEU A 672 35.22 -7.70 36.14
CA LEU A 672 36.68 -7.60 36.25
C LEU A 672 37.24 -6.28 35.70
N VAL A 673 36.79 -5.84 34.52
CA VAL A 673 37.41 -4.72 33.79
C VAL A 673 36.86 -3.37 34.22
N THR A 674 35.53 -3.23 34.43
CA THR A 674 34.89 -1.98 34.85
C THR A 674 34.59 -1.94 36.35
N GLY A 675 34.61 -3.10 37.03
CA GLY A 675 34.27 -3.24 38.44
C GLY A 675 32.78 -3.41 38.71
N THR A 676 31.94 -3.49 37.67
CA THR A 676 30.48 -3.68 37.77
C THR A 676 30.01 -4.66 36.71
N ALA A 677 29.33 -5.73 37.12
CA ALA A 677 28.77 -6.72 36.20
C ALA A 677 27.56 -6.15 35.44
N VAL A 678 27.56 -6.26 34.10
CA VAL A 678 26.46 -5.83 33.22
C VAL A 678 25.69 -7.04 32.69
N ASP A 679 24.40 -7.16 33.03
CA ASP A 679 23.51 -8.13 32.40
C ASP A 679 22.93 -7.57 31.09
N VAL A 680 23.59 -7.92 29.98
CA VAL A 680 23.21 -7.53 28.61
C VAL A 680 21.86 -8.08 28.14
N LEU A 681 21.20 -8.97 28.90
CA LEU A 681 19.85 -9.46 28.60
C LEU A 681 18.74 -8.52 29.10
N THR A 682 19.08 -7.50 29.89
CA THR A 682 18.11 -6.55 30.46
C THR A 682 17.71 -5.44 29.45
N GLN A 683 16.86 -4.51 29.90
CA GLN A 683 16.66 -3.23 29.21
C GLN A 683 17.67 -2.22 29.74
N LEU A 684 18.59 -1.78 28.88
CA LEU A 684 19.72 -0.91 29.22
C LEU A 684 19.39 0.58 28.99
N GLY A 685 18.12 0.98 29.19
CA GLY A 685 17.61 2.31 28.88
C GLY A 685 17.11 2.46 27.43
N ASP A 686 17.20 3.68 26.90
CA ASP A 686 16.88 4.00 25.51
C ASP A 686 17.97 3.54 24.52
N ALA A 687 17.89 3.95 23.25
CA ALA A 687 18.87 3.57 22.23
C ALA A 687 20.29 4.07 22.56
N GLN A 688 20.45 5.27 23.10
CA GLN A 688 21.75 5.88 23.41
C GLN A 688 22.37 5.24 24.65
N ALA A 689 21.58 5.08 25.72
CA ALA A 689 22.00 4.41 26.94
C ALA A 689 22.33 2.93 26.66
N SER A 690 21.49 2.24 25.88
CA SER A 690 21.74 0.85 25.49
C SER A 690 22.93 0.71 24.54
N PHE A 691 23.26 1.71 23.72
CA PHE A 691 24.47 1.66 22.91
C PHE A 691 25.72 1.79 23.77
N THR A 692 25.76 2.81 24.64
CA THR A 692 26.87 3.06 25.57
C THR A 692 27.14 1.82 26.43
N ALA A 693 26.11 1.27 27.09
CA ALA A 693 26.25 0.10 27.94
C ALA A 693 26.68 -1.18 27.19
N LEU A 694 26.24 -1.37 25.92
CA LEU A 694 26.70 -2.49 25.09
C LEU A 694 28.12 -2.27 24.57
N LYS A 695 28.54 -1.03 24.31
CA LYS A 695 29.90 -0.66 23.88
C LYS A 695 30.90 -0.84 25.01
N ASP A 696 30.58 -0.39 26.22
CA ASP A 696 31.39 -0.62 27.42
C ASP A 696 31.56 -2.11 27.70
N ALA A 697 30.48 -2.89 27.56
CA ALA A 697 30.51 -4.34 27.73
C ALA A 697 31.28 -5.08 26.62
N ASN A 698 31.25 -4.58 25.38
CA ASN A 698 32.08 -5.05 24.26
C ASN A 698 33.57 -4.82 24.51
N ASP A 699 33.93 -3.62 24.95
CA ASP A 699 35.31 -3.21 25.18
C ASP A 699 35.87 -3.90 26.44
N ALA A 700 35.04 -4.13 27.45
CA ALA A 700 35.34 -4.98 28.59
C ALA A 700 35.60 -6.44 28.18
N LEU A 701 34.78 -7.03 27.29
CA LEU A 701 35.01 -8.40 26.79
C LEU A 701 36.33 -8.51 26.00
N THR A 702 36.60 -7.53 25.14
CA THR A 702 37.84 -7.44 24.35
C THR A 702 39.05 -7.34 25.28
N THR A 703 38.97 -6.50 26.32
CA THR A 703 40.02 -6.36 27.34
C THR A 703 40.19 -7.63 28.19
N TYR A 704 39.08 -8.28 28.57
CA TYR A 704 39.07 -9.52 29.35
C TYR A 704 39.82 -10.66 28.64
N PHE A 705 39.60 -10.83 27.34
CA PHE A 705 40.34 -11.82 26.55
C PHE A 705 41.76 -11.41 26.19
N SER A 706 42.09 -10.11 26.17
CA SER A 706 43.47 -9.66 25.92
C SER A 706 44.45 -10.09 27.01
N TYR A 707 43.99 -10.27 28.26
CA TYR A 707 44.81 -10.75 29.38
C TYR A 707 45.40 -12.16 29.19
N ARG A 708 44.84 -12.97 28.27
CA ARG A 708 45.42 -14.27 27.87
C ARG A 708 46.87 -14.11 27.43
N GLU A 709 47.14 -13.05 26.66
CA GLU A 709 48.48 -12.71 26.17
C GLU A 709 49.41 -12.29 27.33
N PRO A 710 50.61 -12.87 27.46
CA PRO A 710 51.53 -12.58 28.57
C PRO A 710 51.85 -11.10 28.78
N ALA A 711 51.90 -10.31 27.69
CA ALA A 711 52.19 -8.88 27.74
C ALA A 711 51.11 -8.06 28.50
N ASN A 712 49.87 -8.53 28.54
CA ASN A 712 48.74 -7.83 29.16
C ASN A 712 48.51 -8.22 30.63
N ARG A 713 49.24 -9.20 31.17
CA ARG A 713 49.06 -9.70 32.55
C ARG A 713 49.32 -8.65 33.63
N PRO A 714 50.31 -7.73 33.51
CA PRO A 714 50.45 -6.62 34.46
C PRO A 714 49.21 -5.71 34.57
N LEU A 715 48.39 -5.64 33.51
CA LEU A 715 47.11 -4.90 33.53
C LEU A 715 46.01 -5.68 34.28
N LEU A 716 46.06 -7.02 34.28
CA LEU A 716 45.21 -7.86 35.12
C LEU A 716 45.62 -7.74 36.60
N ASP A 717 46.91 -7.82 36.91
CA ASP A 717 47.43 -7.63 38.28
C ASP A 717 47.01 -6.27 38.86
N ALA A 718 47.06 -5.21 38.04
CA ALA A 718 46.56 -3.88 38.39
C ALA A 718 45.05 -3.82 38.64
N LYS A 719 44.23 -4.64 37.95
CA LYS A 719 42.77 -4.74 38.18
C LYS A 719 42.40 -5.55 39.41
N LEU A 720 43.27 -6.46 39.86
CA LEU A 720 43.07 -7.25 41.07
C LEU A 720 43.60 -6.56 42.33
N THR A 721 44.55 -5.64 42.18
CA THR A 721 45.12 -4.87 43.30
C THR A 721 44.04 -4.05 44.02
N GLY A 722 43.71 -4.44 45.26
CA GLY A 722 42.68 -3.81 46.08
C GLY A 722 41.23 -4.21 45.74
N ARG A 723 41.00 -5.13 44.79
CA ARG A 723 39.67 -5.60 44.40
C ARG A 723 39.19 -6.72 45.32
N THR A 724 38.10 -6.49 46.05
CA THR A 724 37.36 -7.57 46.73
C THR A 724 36.70 -8.46 45.66
N ALA A 725 37.10 -9.72 45.56
CA ALA A 725 36.49 -10.69 44.65
C ALA A 725 35.03 -10.97 45.03
N ALA A 726 34.14 -11.07 44.05
CA ALA A 726 32.76 -11.47 44.29
C ALA A 726 32.63 -12.97 44.61
N ALA A 727 31.49 -13.39 45.14
CA ALA A 727 31.26 -14.79 45.52
C ALA A 727 31.41 -15.74 44.30
N GLY A 728 32.45 -16.58 44.32
CA GLY A 728 32.78 -17.51 43.23
C GLY A 728 33.78 -16.97 42.19
N GLU A 729 34.23 -15.72 42.30
CA GLU A 729 35.34 -15.20 41.49
C GLU A 729 36.72 -15.64 42.04
N PRO A 730 37.74 -15.80 41.18
CA PRO A 730 39.12 -15.98 41.63
C PRO A 730 39.67 -14.75 42.36
N THR A 731 40.57 -14.98 43.33
CA THR A 731 41.25 -13.93 44.11
C THR A 731 42.63 -13.55 43.57
N ASP A 732 43.16 -14.28 42.59
CA ASP A 732 44.49 -14.06 42.01
C ASP A 732 44.49 -14.15 40.48
N ALA A 733 45.56 -13.64 39.86
CA ALA A 733 45.70 -13.59 38.41
C ALA A 733 45.80 -14.97 37.75
N ALA A 734 46.37 -15.98 38.41
CA ALA A 734 46.49 -17.32 37.85
C ALA A 734 45.12 -18.00 37.74
N GLY A 735 44.28 -17.83 38.76
CA GLY A 735 42.88 -18.24 38.75
C GLY A 735 42.06 -17.49 37.70
N TRP A 736 42.23 -16.18 37.57
CA TRP A 736 41.56 -15.41 36.51
C TRP A 736 41.97 -15.82 35.10
N ILE A 737 43.27 -15.99 34.81
CA ILE A 737 43.74 -16.50 33.50
C ILE A 737 43.11 -17.86 33.19
N LYS A 738 43.00 -18.77 34.18
CA LYS A 738 42.33 -20.06 34.00
C LYS A 738 40.85 -19.92 33.64
N VAL A 739 40.11 -18.99 34.27
CA VAL A 739 38.70 -18.72 33.94
C VAL A 739 38.57 -18.06 32.57
N ILE A 740 39.44 -17.10 32.23
CA ILE A 740 39.44 -16.41 30.93
C ILE A 740 39.70 -17.39 29.77
N GLU A 741 40.64 -18.34 29.91
CA GLU A 741 40.86 -19.40 28.90
C GLU A 741 39.68 -20.38 28.80
N GLN A 742 39.03 -20.70 29.92
CA GLN A 742 37.82 -21.54 29.92
C GLN A 742 36.64 -20.85 29.23
N ASP A 743 36.43 -19.56 29.50
CA ASP A 743 35.41 -18.72 28.89
C ASP A 743 35.66 -18.55 27.38
N HIS A 744 36.92 -18.31 27.00
CA HIS A 744 37.33 -18.22 25.59
C HIS A 744 37.05 -19.53 24.86
N ALA A 745 37.47 -20.65 25.43
CA ALA A 745 37.22 -21.98 24.90
C ALA A 745 35.72 -22.36 24.92
N ALA A 746 34.88 -21.74 25.75
CA ALA A 746 33.44 -21.95 25.78
C ALA A 746 32.71 -21.17 24.67
N LEU A 747 33.19 -19.99 24.30
CA LEU A 747 32.58 -19.13 23.27
C LEU A 747 33.14 -19.38 21.85
N LYS A 748 34.44 -19.64 21.69
CA LYS A 748 35.08 -19.76 20.37
C LYS A 748 34.44 -20.87 19.52
N ASP A 749 33.94 -20.48 18.34
CA ASP A 749 33.18 -21.31 17.39
C ASP A 749 31.92 -22.01 17.96
N LYS A 750 31.42 -21.51 19.11
CA LYS A 750 30.39 -22.13 19.95
C LYS A 750 29.35 -21.09 20.38
N GLY A 751 28.27 -21.58 21.01
CA GLY A 751 27.19 -20.72 21.52
C GLY A 751 26.71 -19.68 20.50
N ASP A 752 26.53 -18.45 20.98
CA ASP A 752 26.09 -17.31 20.16
C ASP A 752 27.17 -16.81 19.19
N PHE A 753 28.45 -17.07 19.45
CA PHE A 753 29.57 -16.68 18.58
C PHE A 753 29.79 -17.65 17.40
N LYS A 754 28.99 -18.71 17.30
CA LYS A 754 29.13 -19.74 16.27
C LYS A 754 28.82 -19.22 14.86
N LYS A 755 29.88 -19.05 14.05
CA LYS A 755 29.90 -18.39 12.71
C LYS A 755 29.86 -16.85 12.75
N HIS A 756 30.08 -16.26 13.92
CA HIS A 756 30.30 -14.82 14.09
C HIS A 756 31.81 -14.54 14.13
N LYS A 757 32.22 -13.29 14.38
CA LYS A 757 33.63 -12.97 14.64
C LYS A 757 34.12 -13.64 15.95
N PRO A 758 35.43 -13.88 16.12
CA PRO A 758 35.98 -14.41 17.37
C PRO A 758 35.60 -13.54 18.59
N PRO A 759 35.27 -14.13 19.76
CA PRO A 759 34.86 -13.36 20.94
C PRO A 759 35.96 -12.44 21.49
N GLU A 760 37.23 -12.72 21.18
CA GLU A 760 38.37 -11.84 21.45
C GLU A 760 38.35 -10.52 20.63
N GLU A 761 37.52 -10.43 19.59
CA GLU A 761 37.27 -9.20 18.80
C GLU A 761 36.00 -8.45 19.25
N GLY A 762 35.38 -8.87 20.37
CA GLY A 762 34.15 -8.28 20.91
C GLY A 762 32.86 -8.82 20.26
N PHE A 763 31.76 -8.09 20.40
CA PHE A 763 30.42 -8.45 19.91
C PHE A 763 29.60 -7.28 19.32
N LEU A 764 30.11 -6.05 19.31
CA LEU A 764 29.41 -4.88 18.75
C LEU A 764 30.20 -4.32 17.56
N ASP A 765 29.58 -4.37 16.39
CA ASP A 765 30.13 -4.01 15.08
C ASP A 765 29.28 -2.92 14.39
N LEU A 766 28.41 -2.24 15.15
CA LEU A 766 27.58 -1.13 14.69
C LEU A 766 28.20 0.20 15.18
N ASP A 767 28.32 1.17 14.27
CA ASP A 767 28.70 2.53 14.62
C ASP A 767 27.52 3.26 15.30
N GLU A 768 27.81 3.97 16.38
CA GLU A 768 26.83 4.74 17.18
C GLU A 768 25.96 5.66 16.32
N ARG A 769 26.57 6.34 15.34
CA ARG A 769 25.89 7.29 14.45
C ARG A 769 24.89 6.58 13.56
N VAL A 770 25.21 5.37 13.10
CA VAL A 770 24.28 4.53 12.32
C VAL A 770 23.09 4.11 13.17
N VAL A 771 23.32 3.71 14.43
CA VAL A 771 22.25 3.36 15.37
C VAL A 771 21.34 4.57 15.63
N MET A 772 21.90 5.74 15.96
CA MET A 772 21.11 6.95 16.26
C MET A 772 20.38 7.51 15.03
N ALA A 773 20.94 7.41 13.83
CA ALA A 773 20.23 7.81 12.61
C ALA A 773 19.05 6.89 12.30
N LEU A 774 19.18 5.58 12.54
CA LEU A 774 18.10 4.61 12.33
C LEU A 774 16.99 4.74 13.38
N THR A 775 17.33 4.96 14.65
CA THR A 775 16.32 5.19 15.70
C THR A 775 15.67 6.58 15.55
N GLY A 776 16.43 7.60 15.16
CA GLY A 776 15.92 8.92 14.79
C GLY A 776 14.99 8.93 13.56
N ALA A 777 15.10 7.94 12.66
CA ALA A 777 14.14 7.70 11.58
C ALA A 777 12.85 6.97 12.03
N GLY A 778 12.76 6.56 13.30
CA GLY A 778 11.61 5.90 13.90
C GLY A 778 11.71 4.37 13.99
N LEU A 779 12.91 3.78 13.93
CA LEU A 779 13.10 2.34 14.13
C LEU A 779 13.39 2.00 15.60
N THR A 780 12.90 0.83 16.04
CA THR A 780 13.35 0.19 17.28
C THR A 780 14.65 -0.56 17.03
N TRP A 781 15.61 -0.49 17.96
CA TRP A 781 16.89 -1.20 17.89
C TRP A 781 17.09 -2.14 19.08
N GLY A 782 17.91 -3.18 18.92
CA GLY A 782 18.50 -3.95 20.02
C GLY A 782 17.49 -4.80 20.77
N GLY A 783 16.77 -5.67 20.05
CA GLY A 783 15.61 -6.41 20.55
C GLY A 783 15.88 -7.21 21.82
N THR A 784 15.33 -6.79 22.97
CA THR A 784 15.38 -7.55 24.23
C THR A 784 14.26 -8.60 24.27
N TYR A 785 14.63 -9.84 24.56
CA TYR A 785 13.76 -11.00 24.77
C TYR A 785 14.06 -11.63 26.14
N ARG A 786 13.13 -12.44 26.70
CA ARG A 786 13.21 -12.98 28.08
C ARG A 786 14.54 -13.67 28.44
N THR A 787 15.29 -14.18 27.48
CA THR A 787 16.58 -14.86 27.69
C THR A 787 17.65 -14.48 26.67
N ALA A 788 17.44 -13.45 25.84
CA ALA A 788 18.34 -13.13 24.72
C ALA A 788 18.22 -11.67 24.27
N LYS A 789 19.30 -11.12 23.69
CA LYS A 789 19.41 -9.72 23.20
C LYS A 789 19.89 -9.71 21.74
N ASP A 790 19.03 -9.24 20.84
CA ASP A 790 19.30 -9.20 19.40
C ASP A 790 19.85 -7.82 18.98
N ILE A 791 21.16 -7.64 19.14
CA ILE A 791 21.87 -6.36 18.97
C ILE A 791 22.05 -5.93 17.50
N MET A 792 21.91 -6.85 16.55
CA MET A 792 21.92 -6.56 15.10
C MET A 792 20.57 -6.02 14.59
N HIS A 793 19.50 -6.19 15.37
CA HIS A 793 18.12 -6.06 14.92
C HIS A 793 17.61 -4.61 14.91
N PHE A 794 17.05 -4.19 13.78
CA PHE A 794 16.29 -2.95 13.63
C PHE A 794 14.90 -3.25 13.05
N ASP A 795 13.83 -2.68 13.61
CA ASP A 795 12.47 -2.93 13.15
C ASP A 795 11.52 -1.73 13.28
N LEU A 796 10.41 -1.79 12.54
CA LEU A 796 9.35 -0.78 12.53
C LEU A 796 8.10 -1.28 13.27
N ARG A 797 8.13 -1.24 14.60
CA ARG A 797 7.00 -1.56 15.51
C ARG A 797 5.87 -0.54 15.51
N GLU A 798 6.14 0.69 15.08
CA GLU A 798 5.24 1.85 15.19
C GLU A 798 4.98 2.52 13.85
N GLY A 799 4.23 3.63 13.85
CA GLY A 799 3.83 4.35 12.64
C GLY A 799 3.18 3.43 11.60
N ASP A 800 3.76 3.40 10.41
CA ASP A 800 3.28 2.62 9.26
C ASP A 800 3.31 1.11 9.51
N GLY A 801 4.30 0.61 10.26
CA GLY A 801 4.40 -0.80 10.66
C GLY A 801 3.48 -1.17 11.82
N GLY A 802 2.98 -0.18 12.57
CA GLY A 802 2.23 -0.38 13.81
C GLY A 802 0.96 -1.21 13.69
N LYS A 803 0.25 -1.12 12.56
CA LYS A 803 -0.96 -1.94 12.29
C LYS A 803 -0.62 -3.43 12.21
N VAL A 804 0.39 -3.77 11.41
CA VAL A 804 0.85 -5.15 11.24
C VAL A 804 1.45 -5.67 12.54
N ASN A 805 2.24 -4.85 13.25
CA ASN A 805 2.80 -5.23 14.55
C ASN A 805 1.71 -5.52 15.60
N LYS A 806 0.65 -4.69 15.68
CA LYS A 806 -0.48 -4.92 16.60
C LYS A 806 -1.24 -6.21 16.29
N ALA A 807 -1.59 -6.44 15.01
CA ALA A 807 -2.27 -7.66 14.58
C ALA A 807 -1.41 -8.92 14.81
N ARG A 808 -0.11 -8.84 14.50
CA ARG A 808 0.90 -9.90 14.72
C ARG A 808 1.03 -10.31 16.18
N ILE A 809 0.84 -9.37 17.12
CA ILE A 809 0.76 -9.66 18.56
C ILE A 809 -0.58 -10.33 18.88
N ALA A 810 -1.71 -9.69 18.58
CA ALA A 810 -3.04 -10.19 18.94
C ALA A 810 -3.36 -11.60 18.40
N HIS A 811 -2.92 -11.92 17.17
CA HIS A 811 -3.03 -13.27 16.57
C HIS A 811 -2.31 -14.38 17.36
N THR A 812 -1.36 -13.98 18.21
CA THR A 812 -0.61 -14.88 19.11
C THR A 812 -1.38 -15.19 20.38
N ASP A 813 -2.24 -14.28 20.83
CA ASP A 813 -3.03 -14.42 22.06
C ASP A 813 -4.33 -15.23 21.81
N SER A 814 -4.62 -15.55 20.54
CA SER A 814 -5.81 -16.27 20.09
C SER A 814 -5.57 -17.74 19.66
N ARG A 815 -4.38 -18.31 19.88
CA ARG A 815 -3.98 -19.65 19.40
C ARG A 815 -3.09 -20.43 20.36
#